data_AF-A0A832HG41-F1
#
_entry.id   AF-A0A832HG41-F1
#
_cell.length_a   1.000
_cell.length_b   1.000
_cell.length_c   1.000
_cell.angle_alpha   90.00
_cell.angle_beta   90.00
_cell.angle_gamma   90.00
#
_symmetry.space_group_name_H-M   'P 1'
#
loop_
_entity.id
_entity.type
_entity.pdbx_description
1 polymer ?
#
loop_
_entity_poly.entity_id
_entity_poly.type
_entity_poly.pdbx_seq_one_letter_code
_entity_poly.pdbx_strand_id
1 'polypeptide(L)'
;MRAAGVAILALLGCAVASAQAEEAKHVTVRPAEYTRAFRNPLMGISPKNYTSRATYGAYQVLEGKHPWGTLSRVCIPWNWLEDSEKDGVERIRQVSDELFTGLEKHNIKAMPRVYLYWPGADSNLPDKKFYMRGTFWPSDLNTHDISSPAFVARLRRLIRNLGEVWDTDPRVGIIEMGIIGKWGEQTDPAITPEMEKILGDAFSEAFKRKKIMTRVRPTTNFDAYPFGLKWDSFAHQDQLDRDGIILAESKRWRVAPFGGETAYDWGNYKIQPGDSPTDSLADPVHRDFIVNLVRKLHYTQLGWIAEYDQSDEKASAGAAILQKALGYRFVLSEVKYPAAVQPGRAFGVSFSVRNEGAAPFYDDWPVMLCLLDPTTRKVVWQEKFSQVDVRKWFPGEEWDEKEGKYRKPAQAWTCEGQFRVPAEIGRGEYVLGLAVLDPDGGMVPALRFANVNYWRGGLHPIGRMGVGVAAPAEAALPENGFDDLAADQTLHYVNPRQTAEQRAEYERRRAVDPAGLLRPVYWWRFGTQGNDVAGSFSVRDVTQKDPGVTLTYDFSKAKPGTGALVTSDIHVLPGAKAIRFAVRSAAPLKLTTGLQSSDRQRFEARFTYDRVGELQEFAIPLDSRKLMGFGGGDKILRFPVVSLMIRVQNEADTPATGEVFITGFRIE
;
A
#
# COMPACT_ATOMS: atom_id res chain seq x y z
N MET A 1 74.51 -13.45 -74.75
CA MET A 1 73.52 -12.85 -75.68
C MET A 1 72.15 -12.87 -75.01
N ARG A 2 71.57 -11.68 -74.75
CA ARG A 2 70.15 -11.36 -74.44
C ARG A 2 69.51 -12.09 -73.23
N ALA A 3 68.68 -11.51 -72.37
CA ALA A 3 67.91 -10.27 -72.39
C ALA A 3 67.64 -9.79 -70.95
N ALA A 4 67.33 -8.50 -70.83
CA ALA A 4 66.95 -7.79 -69.63
C ALA A 4 65.50 -8.08 -69.18
N GLY A 5 65.25 -7.92 -67.88
CA GLY A 5 63.92 -7.80 -67.28
C GLY A 5 63.99 -6.82 -66.11
N VAL A 6 63.36 -5.67 -66.28
CA VAL A 6 63.30 -4.53 -65.36
C VAL A 6 62.21 -4.77 -64.30
N ALA A 7 62.50 -4.50 -63.03
CA ALA A 7 61.49 -4.37 -61.98
C ALA A 7 61.60 -2.98 -61.34
N ILE A 8 60.57 -2.15 -61.54
CA ILE A 8 60.35 -0.87 -60.89
C ILE A 8 59.47 -1.15 -59.66
N LEU A 9 59.95 -0.83 -58.46
CA LEU A 9 59.11 -0.70 -57.26
C LEU A 9 59.08 0.77 -56.84
N ALA A 10 57.91 1.39 -57.00
CA ALA A 10 57.62 2.74 -56.52
C ALA A 10 57.27 2.70 -55.02
N LEU A 11 58.04 3.44 -54.22
CA LEU A 11 57.74 3.75 -52.82
C LEU A 11 56.65 4.83 -52.76
N LEU A 12 55.42 4.44 -52.45
CA LEU A 12 54.35 5.36 -52.04
C LEU A 12 54.32 5.41 -50.51
N GLY A 13 54.84 6.52 -49.95
CA GLY A 13 54.69 6.85 -48.54
C GLY A 13 53.25 7.23 -48.22
N CYS A 14 52.57 6.38 -47.46
CA CYS A 14 51.37 6.78 -46.72
C CYS A 14 51.79 7.21 -45.32
N ALA A 15 51.80 8.53 -45.09
CA ALA A 15 51.84 9.07 -43.74
C ALA A 15 50.50 8.75 -43.06
N VAL A 16 50.48 7.71 -42.23
CA VAL A 16 49.37 7.46 -41.31
C VAL A 16 49.50 8.51 -40.20
N ALA A 17 48.70 9.57 -40.29
CA ALA A 17 48.48 10.45 -39.15
C ALA A 17 47.73 9.64 -38.08
N SER A 18 48.48 9.05 -37.15
CA SER A 18 47.94 8.49 -35.92
C SER A 18 47.35 9.65 -35.10
N ALA A 19 46.04 9.85 -35.20
CA ALA A 19 45.31 10.63 -34.21
C ALA A 19 45.41 9.87 -32.89
N GLN A 20 46.39 10.22 -32.05
CA GLN A 20 46.35 9.87 -30.64
C GLN A 20 45.06 10.44 -30.09
N ALA A 21 44.12 9.56 -29.73
CA ALA A 21 42.97 9.94 -28.95
C ALA A 21 43.51 10.47 -27.61
N GLU A 22 43.47 11.79 -27.43
CA GLU A 22 43.76 12.43 -26.16
C GLU A 22 42.84 11.79 -25.12
N GLU A 23 43.43 11.08 -24.16
CA GLU A 23 42.68 10.32 -23.16
C GLU A 23 41.84 11.33 -22.36
N ALA A 24 40.51 11.26 -22.51
CA ALA A 24 39.63 12.23 -21.87
C ALA A 24 39.91 12.24 -20.35
N LYS A 25 40.21 13.41 -19.79
CA LYS A 25 40.40 13.57 -18.33
C LYS A 25 39.16 13.03 -17.63
N HIS A 26 39.33 12.00 -16.79
CA HIS A 26 38.22 11.41 -16.03
C HIS A 26 38.03 12.14 -14.70
N VAL A 27 36.78 12.30 -14.31
CA VAL A 27 36.36 12.77 -12.98
C VAL A 27 36.00 11.55 -12.15
N THR A 28 36.44 11.54 -10.89
CA THR A 28 35.99 10.58 -9.88
C THR A 28 35.36 11.36 -8.73
N VAL A 29 34.09 11.08 -8.44
CA VAL A 29 33.36 11.66 -7.32
C VAL A 29 33.08 10.57 -6.29
N ARG A 30 33.22 10.89 -5.01
CA ARG A 30 32.90 9.99 -3.88
C ARG A 30 31.82 10.65 -3.03
N PRO A 31 30.54 10.50 -3.39
CA PRO A 31 29.44 11.13 -2.66
C PRO A 31 29.43 10.68 -1.20
N ALA A 32 29.28 11.62 -0.27
CA ALA A 32 29.15 11.29 1.14
C ALA A 32 27.84 10.52 1.39
N GLU A 33 27.88 9.55 2.31
CA GLU A 33 26.68 8.85 2.77
C GLU A 33 25.78 9.82 3.55
N TYR A 34 24.49 9.81 3.24
CA TYR A 34 23.49 10.50 4.04
C TYR A 34 23.19 9.65 5.28
N THR A 35 23.41 10.15 6.50
CA THR A 35 23.40 9.30 7.70
C THR A 35 22.05 9.21 8.42
N ARG A 36 21.12 10.13 8.15
CA ARG A 36 19.78 10.14 8.78
C ARG A 36 18.85 9.08 8.15
N ALA A 37 17.79 8.75 8.88
CA ALA A 37 16.69 7.94 8.38
C ALA A 37 15.87 8.71 7.35
N PHE A 38 15.33 8.00 6.36
CA PHE A 38 14.41 8.55 5.39
C PHE A 38 13.50 7.44 4.86
N ARG A 39 12.37 7.83 4.26
CA ARG A 39 11.43 6.88 3.66
C ARG A 39 11.86 6.50 2.24
N ASN A 40 11.72 5.25 1.85
CA ASN A 40 11.98 4.79 0.47
C ASN A 40 10.87 3.79 0.09
N PRO A 41 10.50 3.64 -1.20
CA PRO A 41 9.36 2.81 -1.57
C PRO A 41 9.57 1.34 -1.22
N LEU A 42 8.47 0.61 -0.99
CA LEU A 42 8.44 -0.85 -0.84
C LEU A 42 9.17 -1.41 0.40
N MET A 43 9.37 -0.61 1.44
CA MET A 43 10.07 -1.04 2.66
C MET A 43 9.69 -0.20 3.89
N GLY A 44 10.21 -0.60 5.05
CA GLY A 44 10.22 0.24 6.25
C GLY A 44 9.06 -0.01 7.20
N ILE A 45 8.87 0.92 8.13
CA ILE A 45 7.76 0.90 9.09
C ILE A 45 6.46 1.12 8.29
N SER A 46 5.64 0.08 8.19
CA SER A 46 4.47 0.04 7.33
C SER A 46 3.17 0.12 8.17
N PRO A 47 2.45 1.25 8.15
CA PRO A 47 1.20 1.36 8.88
C PRO A 47 0.14 0.41 8.33
N LYS A 48 -0.69 -0.10 9.25
CA LYS A 48 -1.86 -0.89 8.90
C LYS A 48 -2.95 0.06 8.44
N ASN A 49 -3.45 -0.12 7.22
CA ASN A 49 -4.66 0.53 6.80
C ASN A 49 -5.82 -0.46 6.82
N TYR A 50 -6.53 -0.45 7.94
CA TYR A 50 -7.81 -1.12 8.05
C TYR A 50 -8.84 -0.26 7.30
N THR A 51 -8.84 -0.32 5.97
CA THR A 51 -9.82 0.43 5.18
C THR A 51 -11.21 -0.13 5.45
N SER A 52 -12.14 0.71 5.93
CA SER A 52 -13.56 0.41 5.80
C SER A 52 -14.07 0.98 4.48
N ARG A 53 -15.13 0.40 3.93
CA ARG A 53 -15.80 0.97 2.76
C ARG A 53 -16.36 2.39 3.03
N ALA A 54 -16.51 2.75 4.31
CA ALA A 54 -16.99 4.04 4.82
C ALA A 54 -15.87 5.00 5.30
N THR A 55 -14.61 4.55 5.34
CA THR A 55 -13.43 5.37 5.66
C THR A 55 -12.39 5.17 4.58
N TYR A 56 -12.55 5.96 3.52
CA TYR A 56 -11.52 6.55 2.65
C TYR A 56 -10.33 5.70 2.18
N GLY A 57 -9.99 5.86 0.90
CA GLY A 57 -8.85 5.21 0.25
C GLY A 57 -7.53 5.34 1.02
N ALA A 58 -6.63 4.38 0.79
CA ALA A 58 -5.48 4.07 1.61
C ALA A 58 -4.56 5.27 1.88
N TYR A 59 -4.60 6.26 0.99
CA TYR A 59 -3.92 7.54 1.09
C TYR A 59 -4.27 8.38 2.33
N GLN A 60 -5.56 8.52 2.68
CA GLN A 60 -6.01 9.48 3.71
C GLN A 60 -5.61 9.07 5.14
N VAL A 61 -5.20 7.82 5.34
CA VAL A 61 -4.73 7.31 6.63
C VAL A 61 -3.23 7.59 6.82
N LEU A 62 -2.50 7.88 5.74
CA LEU A 62 -1.04 7.97 5.74
C LEU A 62 -0.53 9.41 5.68
N GLU A 63 -1.26 10.28 4.97
CA GLU A 63 -0.91 11.69 4.82
C GLU A 63 -0.82 12.39 6.18
N GLY A 64 0.37 12.91 6.50
CA GLY A 64 0.67 13.64 7.74
C GLY A 64 0.65 12.81 9.02
N LYS A 65 0.34 11.51 8.96
CA LYS A 65 0.12 10.66 10.14
C LYS A 65 1.19 9.60 10.36
N HIS A 66 1.98 9.24 9.34
CA HIS A 66 3.07 8.28 9.49
C HIS A 66 4.31 8.73 8.70
N PRO A 67 5.39 9.18 9.34
CA PRO A 67 6.55 9.80 8.67
C PRO A 67 7.30 8.85 7.74
N TRP A 68 7.16 7.54 7.96
CA TRP A 68 7.92 6.49 7.28
C TRP A 68 7.13 5.72 6.21
N GLY A 69 5.79 5.81 6.24
CA GLY A 69 4.91 4.91 5.49
C GLY A 69 5.04 5.07 3.98
N THR A 70 5.62 4.07 3.31
CA THR A 70 5.67 3.94 1.83
C THR A 70 5.04 2.62 1.35
N LEU A 71 4.66 1.76 2.30
CA LEU A 71 3.80 0.61 2.10
C LEU A 71 2.60 0.72 3.02
N SER A 72 1.44 0.33 2.51
CA SER A 72 0.19 0.33 3.26
C SER A 72 -0.48 -1.03 3.14
N ARG A 73 -0.61 -1.77 4.25
CA ARG A 73 -1.42 -2.99 4.25
C ARG A 73 -2.89 -2.62 4.02
N VAL A 74 -3.55 -3.28 3.06
CA VAL A 74 -4.98 -3.07 2.77
C VAL A 74 -5.70 -4.41 2.81
N CYS A 75 -6.50 -4.64 3.85
CA CYS A 75 -7.29 -5.86 3.98
C CYS A 75 -8.67 -5.69 3.32
N ILE A 76 -9.03 -6.59 2.40
CA ILE A 76 -10.20 -6.46 1.53
C ILE A 76 -11.09 -7.72 1.67
N PRO A 77 -12.36 -7.58 2.08
CA PRO A 77 -13.34 -8.66 2.01
C PRO A 77 -13.46 -9.25 0.60
N TRP A 78 -13.54 -10.58 0.46
CA TRP A 78 -13.75 -11.22 -0.85
C TRP A 78 -15.00 -10.68 -1.54
N ASN A 79 -16.16 -10.70 -0.87
CA ASN A 79 -17.43 -10.27 -1.46
C ASN A 79 -17.51 -8.79 -1.89
N TRP A 80 -16.52 -7.96 -1.56
CA TRP A 80 -16.42 -6.63 -2.15
C TRP A 80 -15.91 -6.70 -3.59
N LEU A 81 -14.95 -7.59 -3.83
CA LEU A 81 -14.27 -7.81 -5.10
C LEU A 81 -15.08 -8.69 -6.04
N GLU A 82 -15.81 -9.66 -5.49
CA GLU A 82 -16.66 -10.60 -6.21
C GLU A 82 -17.74 -11.14 -5.25
N ASP A 83 -18.99 -10.66 -5.35
CA ASP A 83 -20.11 -11.16 -4.55
C ASP A 83 -20.83 -12.33 -5.22
N SER A 84 -20.68 -12.45 -6.53
CA SER A 84 -21.36 -13.45 -7.35
C SER A 84 -20.52 -13.86 -8.56
N GLU A 85 -20.86 -14.99 -9.18
CA GLU A 85 -20.29 -15.43 -10.45
C GLU A 85 -20.30 -14.40 -11.58
N LYS A 86 -21.23 -13.45 -11.54
CA LYS A 86 -21.39 -12.41 -12.54
C LYS A 86 -20.36 -11.29 -12.42
N ASP A 87 -19.73 -11.17 -11.26
CA ASP A 87 -18.68 -10.18 -11.03
C ASP A 87 -17.36 -10.64 -11.67
N GLY A 88 -16.66 -9.66 -12.25
CA GLY A 88 -15.41 -9.85 -12.96
C GLY A 88 -14.35 -8.82 -12.59
N VAL A 89 -13.37 -8.67 -13.47
CA VAL A 89 -12.23 -7.75 -13.29
C VAL A 89 -12.65 -6.28 -13.13
N GLU A 90 -13.81 -5.91 -13.66
CA GLU A 90 -14.40 -4.58 -13.57
C GLU A 90 -14.72 -4.22 -12.10
N ARG A 91 -15.27 -5.17 -11.35
CA ARG A 91 -15.60 -4.97 -9.93
C ARG A 91 -14.34 -4.85 -9.09
N ILE A 92 -13.36 -5.72 -9.32
CA ILE A 92 -12.05 -5.68 -8.67
C ILE A 92 -11.37 -4.32 -8.94
N ARG A 93 -11.38 -3.86 -10.20
CA ARG A 93 -10.79 -2.58 -10.58
C ARG A 93 -11.49 -1.41 -9.89
N GLN A 94 -12.82 -1.39 -9.90
CA GLN A 94 -13.61 -0.37 -9.21
C GLN A 94 -13.22 -0.28 -7.73
N VAL A 95 -13.24 -1.40 -7.01
CA VAL A 95 -12.89 -1.44 -5.58
C VAL A 95 -11.43 -1.03 -5.35
N SER A 96 -10.53 -1.47 -6.20
CA SER A 96 -9.11 -1.09 -6.13
C SER A 96 -8.90 0.40 -6.34
N ASP A 97 -9.62 1.02 -7.28
CA ASP A 97 -9.57 2.46 -7.51
C ASP A 97 -10.02 3.23 -6.28
N GLU A 98 -11.08 2.77 -5.63
CA GLU A 98 -11.61 3.41 -4.42
C GLU A 98 -10.65 3.28 -3.24
N LEU A 99 -10.00 2.11 -3.11
CA LEU A 99 -9.09 1.82 -2.01
C LEU A 99 -7.69 2.35 -2.22
N PHE A 100 -7.18 2.50 -3.44
CA PHE A 100 -5.77 2.84 -3.69
C PHE A 100 -5.55 4.25 -4.23
N THR A 101 -6.61 5.00 -4.55
CA THR A 101 -6.46 6.37 -5.07
C THR A 101 -5.71 7.29 -4.12
N GLY A 102 -4.84 8.12 -4.68
CA GLY A 102 -4.05 9.12 -3.97
C GLY A 102 -2.66 8.60 -3.59
N LEU A 103 -2.49 7.29 -3.39
CA LEU A 103 -1.21 6.68 -3.00
C LEU A 103 -0.05 7.11 -3.92
N GLU A 104 -0.36 7.27 -5.21
CA GLU A 104 0.57 7.73 -6.23
C GLU A 104 1.19 9.09 -5.96
N LYS A 105 0.48 10.01 -5.30
CA LYS A 105 0.96 11.37 -5.02
C LYS A 105 2.11 11.41 -3.99
N HIS A 106 2.23 10.37 -3.17
CA HIS A 106 3.20 10.29 -2.08
C HIS A 106 4.20 9.14 -2.24
N ASN A 107 4.21 8.48 -3.40
CA ASN A 107 5.04 7.31 -3.67
C ASN A 107 4.83 6.17 -2.65
N ILE A 108 3.57 5.98 -2.24
CA ILE A 108 3.15 4.90 -1.35
C ILE A 108 2.56 3.78 -2.19
N LYS A 109 2.80 2.52 -1.85
CA LYS A 109 2.18 1.38 -2.53
C LYS A 109 1.32 0.55 -1.59
N ALA A 110 0.20 0.06 -2.08
CA ALA A 110 -0.68 -0.85 -1.40
C ALA A 110 -0.07 -2.25 -1.31
N MET A 111 -0.31 -2.89 -0.19
CA MET A 111 -0.02 -4.29 0.07
C MET A 111 -1.35 -5.01 0.35
N PRO A 112 -2.11 -5.37 -0.72
CA PRO A 112 -3.44 -5.89 -0.56
C PRO A 112 -3.44 -7.32 -0.03
N ARG A 113 -4.45 -7.62 0.79
CA ARG A 113 -4.78 -8.94 1.31
C ARG A 113 -6.28 -9.15 1.21
N VAL A 114 -6.70 -10.17 0.48
CA VAL A 114 -8.11 -10.60 0.48
C VAL A 114 -8.40 -11.48 1.71
N TYR A 115 -9.61 -11.47 2.26
CA TYR A 115 -10.00 -12.38 3.34
C TYR A 115 -11.49 -12.76 3.30
N LEU A 116 -11.82 -13.97 3.80
CA LEU A 116 -13.19 -14.47 3.96
C LEU A 116 -13.73 -14.32 5.39
N TYR A 117 -12.85 -14.31 6.38
CA TYR A 117 -13.24 -14.31 7.78
C TYR A 117 -12.35 -13.40 8.62
N TRP A 118 -12.98 -12.61 9.47
CA TRP A 118 -12.30 -11.79 10.46
C TRP A 118 -12.97 -11.97 11.83
N PRO A 119 -12.24 -12.47 12.84
CA PRO A 119 -12.75 -12.67 14.19
C PRO A 119 -13.36 -11.42 14.82
N GLY A 120 -14.39 -11.61 15.63
CA GLY A 120 -14.99 -10.53 16.44
C GLY A 120 -16.48 -10.32 16.28
N ALA A 121 -17.18 -11.10 15.45
CA ALA A 121 -18.65 -11.10 15.41
C ALA A 121 -19.25 -11.73 16.68
N ASP A 122 -18.54 -12.69 17.30
CA ASP A 122 -19.02 -13.46 18.47
C ASP A 122 -18.22 -13.20 19.77
N SER A 123 -17.26 -12.27 19.78
CA SER A 123 -16.39 -12.05 20.95
C SER A 123 -16.60 -10.68 21.60
N ASN A 124 -16.66 -10.67 22.94
CA ASN A 124 -16.70 -9.47 23.80
C ASN A 124 -15.39 -8.65 23.77
N LEU A 125 -14.56 -8.78 22.73
CA LEU A 125 -13.28 -8.07 22.62
C LEU A 125 -13.52 -6.57 22.39
N PRO A 126 -12.89 -5.69 23.19
CA PRO A 126 -13.21 -4.27 23.26
C PRO A 126 -12.80 -3.45 22.00
N ASP A 127 -12.16 -4.07 21.00
CA ASP A 127 -11.41 -3.35 19.98
C ASP A 127 -12.22 -2.91 18.73
N LYS A 128 -11.99 -1.68 18.30
CA LYS A 128 -12.95 -0.77 17.63
C LYS A 128 -13.00 -0.84 16.09
N LYS A 129 -12.95 -2.03 15.48
CA LYS A 129 -12.98 -2.19 14.00
C LYS A 129 -14.17 -3.06 13.55
N PHE A 130 -15.39 -2.54 13.71
CA PHE A 130 -16.63 -3.29 13.49
C PHE A 130 -16.80 -3.78 12.03
N TYR A 131 -16.50 -2.96 11.03
CA TYR A 131 -16.70 -3.26 9.59
C TYR A 131 -15.84 -4.41 9.04
N MET A 132 -14.75 -4.76 9.72
CA MET A 132 -13.89 -5.85 9.26
C MET A 132 -14.37 -7.20 9.73
N ARG A 133 -15.15 -7.26 10.82
CA ARG A 133 -15.53 -8.48 11.54
C ARG A 133 -16.66 -9.22 10.83
N GLY A 134 -16.59 -10.55 10.82
CA GLY A 134 -17.63 -11.40 10.25
C GLY A 134 -17.12 -12.25 9.08
N THR A 135 -18.07 -12.77 8.31
CA THR A 135 -17.86 -13.67 7.18
C THR A 135 -18.23 -12.96 5.87
N PHE A 136 -17.33 -13.01 4.89
CA PHE A 136 -17.40 -12.21 3.66
C PHE A 136 -17.35 -13.09 2.42
N TRP A 137 -18.18 -14.13 2.42
CA TRP A 137 -18.31 -15.06 1.30
C TRP A 137 -19.17 -14.43 0.20
N PRO A 138 -18.91 -14.75 -1.08
CA PRO A 138 -19.87 -14.52 -2.15
C PRO A 138 -21.25 -15.07 -1.78
N SER A 139 -22.30 -14.33 -2.12
CA SER A 139 -23.69 -14.66 -1.75
C SER A 139 -24.19 -15.96 -2.40
N ASP A 140 -23.53 -16.41 -3.47
CA ASP A 140 -23.80 -17.67 -4.19
C ASP A 140 -22.88 -18.84 -3.80
N LEU A 141 -22.04 -18.69 -2.77
CA LEU A 141 -21.24 -19.77 -2.19
C LEU A 141 -21.71 -20.22 -0.81
N ASN A 142 -21.54 -21.51 -0.52
CA ASN A 142 -21.73 -22.05 0.82
C ASN A 142 -20.66 -21.51 1.78
N THR A 143 -21.09 -20.79 2.80
CA THR A 143 -20.20 -20.23 3.83
C THR A 143 -19.49 -21.37 4.59
N HIS A 144 -18.21 -21.19 4.90
CA HIS A 144 -17.34 -22.13 5.61
C HIS A 144 -16.94 -23.41 4.86
N ASP A 145 -17.42 -23.62 3.63
CA ASP A 145 -17.00 -24.76 2.81
C ASP A 145 -15.87 -24.40 1.86
N ILE A 146 -14.64 -24.45 2.38
CA ILE A 146 -13.42 -24.22 1.59
C ILE A 146 -12.99 -25.44 0.75
N SER A 147 -13.73 -26.55 0.81
CA SER A 147 -13.33 -27.83 0.18
C SER A 147 -14.15 -28.18 -1.06
N SER A 148 -15.32 -27.56 -1.24
CA SER A 148 -16.17 -27.86 -2.39
C SER A 148 -15.49 -27.58 -3.74
N PRO A 149 -15.78 -28.37 -4.78
CA PRO A 149 -15.31 -28.10 -6.14
C PRO A 149 -15.72 -26.70 -6.64
N ALA A 150 -16.91 -26.23 -6.25
CA ALA A 150 -17.40 -24.89 -6.58
C ALA A 150 -16.52 -23.80 -5.97
N PHE A 151 -16.18 -23.91 -4.67
CA PHE A 151 -15.26 -22.99 -4.01
C PHE A 151 -13.88 -22.99 -4.66
N VAL A 152 -13.28 -24.16 -4.90
CA VAL A 152 -11.95 -24.26 -5.52
C VAL A 152 -11.94 -23.62 -6.91
N ALA A 153 -12.98 -23.84 -7.71
CA ALA A 153 -13.12 -23.18 -9.02
C ALA A 153 -13.26 -21.65 -8.88
N ARG A 154 -14.06 -21.18 -7.92
CA ARG A 154 -14.27 -19.76 -7.62
C ARG A 154 -12.98 -19.08 -7.16
N LEU A 155 -12.25 -19.72 -6.25
CA LEU A 155 -10.95 -19.29 -5.73
C LEU A 155 -9.93 -19.09 -6.86
N ARG A 156 -9.79 -20.09 -7.75
CA ARG A 156 -8.86 -19.99 -8.89
C ARG A 156 -9.22 -18.85 -9.83
N ARG A 157 -10.51 -18.66 -10.13
CA ARG A 157 -10.96 -17.53 -10.97
C ARG A 157 -10.70 -16.19 -10.29
N LEU A 158 -11.03 -16.05 -9.01
CA LEU A 158 -10.75 -14.81 -8.27
C LEU A 158 -9.25 -14.49 -8.37
N ILE A 159 -8.37 -15.43 -8.01
CA ILE A 159 -6.91 -15.20 -8.01
C ILE A 159 -6.41 -14.79 -9.40
N ARG A 160 -6.88 -15.45 -10.46
CA ARG A 160 -6.57 -15.05 -11.84
C ARG A 160 -7.02 -13.61 -12.14
N ASN A 161 -8.27 -13.27 -11.81
CA ASN A 161 -8.82 -11.93 -12.03
C ASN A 161 -8.07 -10.87 -11.19
N LEU A 162 -7.62 -11.21 -9.98
CA LEU A 162 -6.75 -10.35 -9.17
C LEU A 162 -5.42 -10.12 -9.87
N GLY A 163 -4.80 -11.15 -10.45
CA GLY A 163 -3.57 -11.03 -11.23
C GLY A 163 -3.73 -10.08 -12.42
N GLU A 164 -4.81 -10.22 -13.19
CA GLU A 164 -5.11 -9.35 -14.33
C GLU A 164 -5.22 -7.87 -13.95
N VAL A 165 -5.78 -7.57 -12.78
CA VAL A 165 -5.94 -6.18 -12.31
C VAL A 165 -4.68 -5.67 -11.58
N TRP A 166 -4.14 -6.44 -10.64
CA TRP A 166 -3.12 -5.98 -9.68
C TRP A 166 -1.67 -6.22 -10.11
N ASP A 167 -1.36 -7.25 -10.91
CA ASP A 167 0.05 -7.60 -11.23
C ASP A 167 0.78 -6.48 -12.00
N THR A 168 0.02 -5.57 -12.57
CA THR A 168 0.47 -4.48 -13.43
C THR A 168 -0.07 -3.12 -12.97
N ASP A 169 -0.73 -3.06 -11.81
CA ASP A 169 -1.16 -1.80 -11.19
C ASP A 169 0.06 -1.17 -10.47
N PRO A 170 0.46 0.07 -10.79
CA PRO A 170 1.58 0.73 -10.12
C PRO A 170 1.32 1.04 -8.66
N ARG A 171 0.05 1.09 -8.23
CA ARG A 171 -0.31 1.31 -6.84
C ARG A 171 -0.10 0.08 -5.99
N VAL A 172 -0.02 -1.11 -6.58
CA VAL A 172 0.22 -2.36 -5.85
C VAL A 172 1.71 -2.65 -5.78
N GLY A 173 2.22 -2.83 -4.56
CA GLY A 173 3.62 -3.15 -4.30
C GLY A 173 3.84 -4.64 -4.09
N ILE A 174 3.25 -5.19 -3.03
CA ILE A 174 3.45 -6.59 -2.60
C ILE A 174 2.08 -7.21 -2.35
N ILE A 175 1.86 -8.44 -2.81
CA ILE A 175 0.65 -9.20 -2.50
C ILE A 175 0.85 -9.95 -1.19
N GLU A 176 0.00 -9.70 -0.21
CA GLU A 176 -0.07 -10.57 0.96
C GLU A 176 -1.08 -11.69 0.68
N MET A 177 -0.60 -12.93 0.57
CA MET A 177 -1.47 -14.07 0.33
C MET A 177 -2.41 -14.25 1.52
N GLY A 178 -3.70 -14.16 1.22
CA GLY A 178 -4.77 -14.21 2.22
C GLY A 178 -5.82 -15.29 1.91
N ILE A 179 -7.07 -14.85 1.99
CA ILE A 179 -8.33 -15.49 1.63
C ILE A 179 -8.86 -16.45 2.71
N ILE A 180 -8.18 -17.57 2.91
CA ILE A 180 -8.65 -18.65 3.79
C ILE A 180 -8.15 -18.41 5.22
N GLY A 181 -8.96 -18.77 6.21
CA GLY A 181 -8.62 -18.68 7.63
C GLY A 181 -8.96 -17.33 8.27
N LYS A 182 -8.92 -17.27 9.60
CA LYS A 182 -9.01 -16.03 10.38
C LYS A 182 -8.03 -14.98 9.86
N TRP A 183 -8.51 -13.76 9.62
CA TRP A 183 -7.74 -12.65 9.05
C TRP A 183 -7.11 -12.96 7.67
N GLY A 184 -7.57 -14.04 7.00
CA GLY A 184 -6.95 -14.59 5.81
C GLY A 184 -5.60 -15.29 6.07
N GLU A 185 -5.30 -15.72 7.29
CA GLU A 185 -3.98 -16.22 7.71
C GLU A 185 -3.76 -17.73 7.52
N GLN A 186 -4.72 -18.44 6.93
CA GLN A 186 -4.64 -19.89 6.68
C GLN A 186 -4.39 -20.74 7.95
N THR A 187 -4.83 -20.27 9.11
CA THR A 187 -4.68 -20.91 10.44
C THR A 187 -5.97 -21.54 10.95
N ASP A 188 -7.11 -20.86 10.80
CA ASP A 188 -8.41 -21.28 11.33
C ASP A 188 -9.55 -20.97 10.33
N PRO A 189 -9.97 -21.94 9.48
CA PRO A 189 -9.38 -23.26 9.36
C PRO A 189 -7.97 -23.22 8.76
N ALA A 190 -7.13 -24.16 9.17
CA ALA A 190 -5.85 -24.42 8.53
C ALA A 190 -6.08 -24.99 7.13
N ILE A 191 -5.22 -24.66 6.18
CA ILE A 191 -5.27 -25.25 4.83
C ILE A 191 -4.52 -26.59 4.79
N THR A 192 -5.01 -27.52 3.98
CA THR A 192 -4.34 -28.80 3.69
C THR A 192 -3.18 -28.61 2.70
N PRO A 193 -2.25 -29.58 2.57
CA PRO A 193 -1.21 -29.55 1.54
C PRO A 193 -1.75 -29.40 0.11
N GLU A 194 -2.90 -30.00 -0.20
CA GLU A 194 -3.56 -29.87 -1.50
C GLU A 194 -4.04 -28.44 -1.75
N MET A 195 -4.65 -27.81 -0.75
CA MET A 195 -5.07 -26.40 -0.84
C MET A 195 -3.87 -25.44 -0.89
N GLU A 196 -2.77 -25.74 -0.18
CA GLU A 196 -1.50 -25.03 -0.32
C GLU A 196 -1.01 -25.07 -1.78
N LYS A 197 -1.00 -26.26 -2.40
CA LYS A 197 -0.63 -26.40 -3.81
C LYS A 197 -1.57 -25.63 -4.74
N ILE A 198 -2.88 -25.69 -4.50
CA ILE A 198 -3.90 -24.95 -5.28
C ILE A 198 -3.61 -23.45 -5.26
N LEU A 199 -3.42 -22.89 -4.05
CA LEU A 199 -3.12 -21.48 -3.85
C LEU A 199 -1.76 -21.12 -4.47
N GLY A 200 -0.73 -21.92 -4.22
CA GLY A 200 0.62 -21.64 -4.71
C GLY A 200 0.70 -21.64 -6.23
N ASP A 201 0.08 -22.61 -6.89
CA ASP A 201 -0.01 -22.65 -8.35
C ASP A 201 -0.78 -21.43 -8.89
N ALA A 202 -1.96 -21.14 -8.33
CA ALA A 202 -2.83 -20.07 -8.82
C ALA A 202 -2.18 -18.68 -8.65
N PHE A 203 -1.57 -18.40 -7.49
CA PHE A 203 -0.89 -17.14 -7.26
C PHE A 203 0.37 -17.00 -8.11
N SER A 204 1.15 -18.08 -8.29
CA SER A 204 2.32 -18.08 -9.19
C SER A 204 1.92 -17.87 -10.65
N GLU A 205 0.76 -18.36 -11.06
CA GLU A 205 0.20 -18.13 -12.39
C GLU A 205 -0.26 -16.69 -12.57
N ALA A 206 -1.00 -16.15 -11.59
CA ALA A 206 -1.63 -14.84 -11.66
C ALA A 206 -0.64 -13.66 -11.51
N PHE A 207 0.41 -13.82 -10.71
CA PHE A 207 1.36 -12.74 -10.40
C PHE A 207 2.75 -13.07 -10.92
N LYS A 208 3.10 -12.49 -12.07
CA LYS A 208 4.42 -12.67 -12.69
C LYS A 208 5.40 -11.56 -12.32
N ARG A 209 4.88 -10.39 -11.97
CA ARG A 209 5.66 -9.18 -11.70
C ARG A 209 5.70 -8.88 -10.21
N LYS A 210 4.54 -8.88 -9.53
CA LYS A 210 4.43 -8.54 -8.11
C LYS A 210 4.90 -9.69 -7.23
N LYS A 211 5.57 -9.34 -6.14
CA LYS A 211 6.01 -10.32 -5.14
C LYS A 211 4.85 -10.70 -4.23
N ILE A 212 4.86 -11.95 -3.76
CA ILE A 212 3.86 -12.49 -2.86
C ILE A 212 4.53 -12.80 -1.52
N MET A 213 3.85 -12.53 -0.40
CA MET A 213 4.25 -12.99 0.93
C MET A 213 3.21 -13.95 1.48
N THR A 214 3.66 -15.06 2.06
CA THR A 214 2.79 -16.05 2.73
C THR A 214 3.05 -16.05 4.22
N ARG A 215 2.02 -16.36 5.02
CA ARG A 215 2.22 -16.51 6.47
C ARG A 215 3.14 -17.69 6.77
N VAL A 216 4.06 -17.47 7.70
CA VAL A 216 4.91 -18.51 8.31
C VAL A 216 4.05 -19.48 9.11
N ARG A 217 4.20 -20.79 8.87
CA ARG A 217 3.52 -21.85 9.64
C ARG A 217 4.46 -23.03 9.95
N PRO A 218 4.28 -23.72 11.09
CA PRO A 218 5.11 -24.88 11.41
C PRO A 218 4.93 -26.08 10.47
N THR A 219 3.74 -26.26 9.89
CA THR A 219 3.35 -27.52 9.21
C THR A 219 3.32 -27.45 7.69
N THR A 220 3.25 -26.26 7.10
CA THR A 220 2.95 -26.04 5.66
C THR A 220 3.41 -24.62 5.24
N ASN A 221 4.38 -24.48 4.34
CA ASN A 221 5.10 -23.19 4.14
C ASN A 221 5.26 -22.68 2.70
N PHE A 222 4.53 -23.22 1.72
CA PHE A 222 4.67 -22.82 0.31
C PHE A 222 6.13 -22.89 -0.19
N ASP A 223 6.96 -23.77 0.37
CA ASP A 223 8.42 -23.79 0.13
C ASP A 223 8.78 -24.14 -1.32
N ALA A 224 7.87 -24.77 -2.06
CA ALA A 224 7.99 -25.02 -3.49
C ALA A 224 7.85 -23.76 -4.36
N TYR A 225 7.47 -22.61 -3.79
CA TYR A 225 7.18 -21.37 -4.50
C TYR A 225 8.13 -20.24 -4.08
N PRO A 226 8.47 -19.32 -5.00
CA PRO A 226 9.39 -18.21 -4.72
C PRO A 226 8.70 -17.08 -3.95
N PHE A 227 7.89 -17.40 -2.95
CA PHE A 227 7.17 -16.42 -2.16
C PHE A 227 8.02 -15.92 -1.00
N GLY A 228 7.74 -14.73 -0.53
CA GLY A 228 8.27 -14.16 0.71
C GLY A 228 7.55 -14.71 1.93
N LEU A 229 7.94 -14.24 3.11
CA LEU A 229 7.40 -14.68 4.38
C LEU A 229 6.76 -13.55 5.15
N LYS A 230 5.69 -13.87 5.89
CA LYS A 230 4.99 -12.97 6.77
C LYS A 230 4.90 -13.54 8.18
N TRP A 231 5.34 -12.78 9.18
CA TRP A 231 5.24 -13.15 10.59
C TRP A 231 4.49 -12.08 11.40
N ASP A 232 3.22 -12.31 11.74
CA ASP A 232 2.38 -11.32 12.46
C ASP A 232 2.54 -11.34 13.99
N SER A 233 3.64 -11.88 14.47
CA SER A 233 4.08 -11.78 15.87
C SER A 233 5.60 -11.76 15.92
N PHE A 234 6.18 -11.02 14.98
CA PHE A 234 7.60 -10.76 14.89
C PHE A 234 8.14 -10.25 16.22
N ALA A 235 9.33 -10.72 16.59
CA ALA A 235 10.01 -10.41 17.86
C ALA A 235 9.25 -10.84 19.13
N HIS A 236 8.15 -11.58 19.01
CA HIS A 236 7.47 -12.11 20.19
C HIS A 236 8.24 -13.28 20.79
N GLN A 237 8.64 -13.18 22.05
CA GLN A 237 9.56 -14.16 22.64
C GLN A 237 9.03 -15.61 22.65
N ASP A 238 7.72 -15.79 22.87
CA ASP A 238 7.10 -17.11 22.92
C ASP A 238 7.06 -17.83 21.55
N GLN A 239 7.52 -17.17 20.48
CA GLN A 239 7.60 -17.73 19.12
C GLN A 239 9.01 -17.87 18.58
N LEU A 240 10.03 -17.42 19.33
CA LEU A 240 11.43 -17.51 18.88
C LEU A 240 11.87 -18.97 18.69
N ASP A 241 11.41 -19.86 19.58
CA ASP A 241 11.74 -21.30 19.56
C ASP A 241 10.82 -22.14 18.67
N ARG A 242 9.66 -21.61 18.26
CA ARG A 242 8.63 -22.36 17.51
C ARG A 242 8.84 -22.34 16.00
N ASP A 243 9.22 -21.20 15.43
CA ASP A 243 9.23 -20.98 13.97
C ASP A 243 10.42 -20.11 13.48
N GLY A 244 10.97 -19.25 14.35
CA GLY A 244 11.91 -18.20 13.98
C GLY A 244 13.30 -18.66 13.50
N ILE A 245 13.70 -19.91 13.77
CA ILE A 245 15.03 -20.44 13.42
C ILE A 245 14.99 -21.35 12.17
N ILE A 246 13.91 -22.11 11.95
CA ILE A 246 13.82 -23.04 10.81
C ILE A 246 13.62 -22.30 9.47
N LEU A 247 13.00 -21.12 9.49
CA LEU A 247 12.82 -20.27 8.29
C LEU A 247 13.93 -19.22 8.11
N ALA A 248 14.75 -18.98 9.15
CA ALA A 248 15.92 -18.10 9.09
C ALA A 248 17.05 -18.63 8.18
N GLU A 249 17.10 -19.95 7.94
CA GLU A 249 18.01 -20.54 6.95
C GLU A 249 17.50 -20.45 5.52
N SER A 250 16.23 -20.06 5.33
CA SER A 250 15.66 -19.94 4.00
C SER A 250 16.28 -18.78 3.24
N LYS A 251 17.02 -19.07 2.16
CA LYS A 251 17.53 -18.05 1.24
C LYS A 251 16.41 -17.37 0.42
N ARG A 252 15.12 -17.60 0.73
CA ARG A 252 13.95 -16.95 0.10
C ARG A 252 13.99 -15.42 0.19
N TRP A 253 14.59 -14.86 1.24
CA TRP A 253 14.80 -13.41 1.35
C TRP A 253 15.59 -12.81 0.19
N ARG A 254 16.34 -13.61 -0.58
CA ARG A 254 17.07 -13.15 -1.77
C ARG A 254 16.16 -12.87 -2.97
N VAL A 255 14.96 -13.47 -3.01
CA VAL A 255 14.08 -13.43 -4.19
C VAL A 255 12.71 -12.83 -3.89
N ALA A 256 12.30 -12.78 -2.62
CA ALA A 256 11.03 -12.22 -2.19
C ALA A 256 11.11 -11.58 -0.78
N PRO A 257 10.27 -10.56 -0.50
CA PRO A 257 10.35 -9.77 0.73
C PRO A 257 9.87 -10.54 1.95
N PHE A 258 10.50 -10.27 3.10
CA PHE A 258 10.00 -10.70 4.40
C PHE A 258 9.34 -9.53 5.12
N GLY A 259 8.19 -9.75 5.70
CA GLY A 259 7.43 -8.74 6.42
C GLY A 259 6.63 -9.31 7.58
N GLY A 260 5.85 -8.48 8.25
CA GLY A 260 5.13 -8.96 9.43
C GLY A 260 4.54 -7.85 10.29
N GLU A 261 4.24 -8.21 11.53
CA GLU A 261 3.75 -7.31 12.57
C GLU A 261 4.38 -7.69 13.90
N THR A 262 4.64 -6.69 14.75
CA THR A 262 4.91 -6.92 16.18
C THR A 262 3.57 -7.07 16.91
N ALA A 263 3.42 -8.09 17.74
CA ALA A 263 2.16 -8.33 18.47
C ALA A 263 2.28 -7.89 19.94
N TYR A 264 1.22 -7.27 20.46
CA TYR A 264 1.19 -6.64 21.80
C TYR A 264 -0.01 -7.08 22.65
N ASP A 265 -0.74 -8.11 22.23
CA ASP A 265 -2.05 -8.46 22.77
C ASP A 265 -2.17 -9.90 23.26
N TRP A 266 -1.08 -10.68 23.22
CA TRP A 266 -1.09 -12.08 23.65
C TRP A 266 0.28 -12.51 24.18
N GLY A 267 0.31 -13.61 24.94
CA GLY A 267 1.55 -14.21 25.46
C GLY A 267 2.37 -13.27 26.35
N ASN A 268 3.68 -13.48 26.36
CA ASN A 268 4.64 -12.67 27.11
C ASN A 268 5.17 -11.46 26.34
N TYR A 269 4.30 -10.76 25.59
CA TYR A 269 4.66 -9.60 24.78
C TYR A 269 5.41 -8.51 25.58
N LYS A 270 5.12 -8.37 26.88
CA LYS A 270 5.76 -7.42 27.79
C LYS A 270 7.27 -7.63 27.98
N ILE A 271 7.78 -8.83 27.69
CA ILE A 271 9.22 -9.09 27.73
C ILE A 271 9.86 -8.79 26.38
N GLN A 272 9.27 -9.30 25.30
CA GLN A 272 9.53 -8.87 23.92
C GLN A 272 8.26 -9.08 23.10
N PRO A 273 7.81 -8.10 22.29
CA PRO A 273 8.54 -6.90 21.86
C PRO A 273 8.46 -5.68 22.80
N GLY A 274 7.76 -5.74 23.93
CA GLY A 274 7.52 -4.61 24.84
C GLY A 274 6.02 -4.35 25.07
N ASP A 275 5.69 -3.41 25.94
CA ASP A 275 4.30 -3.14 26.36
C ASP A 275 3.44 -2.50 25.25
N SER A 276 4.05 -1.80 24.30
CA SER A 276 3.38 -1.11 23.20
C SER A 276 4.36 -0.74 22.08
N PRO A 277 3.89 -0.35 20.87
CA PRO A 277 4.76 0.19 19.83
C PRO A 277 5.66 1.35 20.28
N THR A 278 5.15 2.25 21.13
CA THR A 278 5.92 3.36 21.70
C THR A 278 7.04 2.85 22.60
N ASP A 279 6.72 1.91 23.49
CA ASP A 279 7.67 1.28 24.40
C ASP A 279 8.77 0.52 23.65
N SER A 280 8.39 -0.28 22.65
CA SER A 280 9.33 -1.03 21.80
C SER A 280 10.36 -0.14 21.11
N LEU A 281 10.00 1.10 20.77
CA LEU A 281 10.90 2.03 20.08
C LEU A 281 11.66 2.93 21.06
N ALA A 282 11.05 3.29 22.19
CA ALA A 282 11.64 4.15 23.19
C ALA A 282 12.66 3.42 24.08
N ASP A 283 12.41 2.16 24.44
CA ASP A 283 13.31 1.35 25.26
C ASP A 283 14.40 0.69 24.37
N PRO A 284 15.70 0.96 24.61
CA PRO A 284 16.80 0.31 23.90
C PRO A 284 16.77 -1.22 23.94
N VAL A 285 16.34 -1.85 25.03
CA VAL A 285 16.32 -3.32 25.17
C VAL A 285 15.37 -3.94 24.16
N HIS A 286 14.19 -3.37 23.98
CA HIS A 286 13.21 -3.82 23.01
C HIS A 286 13.59 -3.42 21.59
N ARG A 287 13.99 -2.16 21.40
CA ARG A 287 14.36 -1.62 20.09
C ARG A 287 15.52 -2.40 19.48
N ASP A 288 16.59 -2.60 20.24
CA ASP A 288 17.81 -3.23 19.72
C ASP A 288 17.57 -4.72 19.45
N PHE A 289 16.72 -5.39 20.24
CA PHE A 289 16.26 -6.75 19.97
C PHE A 289 15.52 -6.84 18.62
N ILE A 290 14.56 -5.94 18.36
CA ILE A 290 13.82 -5.88 17.09
C ILE A 290 14.78 -5.59 15.93
N VAL A 291 15.68 -4.61 16.06
CA VAL A 291 16.66 -4.25 15.02
C VAL A 291 17.58 -5.43 14.71
N ASN A 292 18.05 -6.14 15.73
CA ASN A 292 18.90 -7.32 15.57
C ASN A 292 18.17 -8.42 14.78
N LEU A 293 16.90 -8.70 15.12
CA LEU A 293 16.11 -9.66 14.35
C LEU A 293 15.87 -9.20 12.92
N VAL A 294 15.61 -7.91 12.68
CA VAL A 294 15.44 -7.37 11.32
C VAL A 294 16.68 -7.63 10.49
N ARG A 295 17.87 -7.34 11.04
CA ARG A 295 19.16 -7.52 10.38
C ARG A 295 19.49 -8.98 10.12
N LYS A 296 19.25 -9.84 11.12
CA LYS A 296 19.53 -11.28 11.07
C LYS A 296 18.61 -12.03 10.11
N LEU A 297 17.35 -11.63 10.04
CA LEU A 297 16.30 -12.31 9.28
C LEU A 297 15.98 -11.62 7.94
N HIS A 298 16.71 -10.57 7.58
CA HIS A 298 16.55 -9.83 6.33
C HIS A 298 15.13 -9.25 6.11
N TYR A 299 14.56 -8.59 7.12
CA TYR A 299 13.20 -8.05 7.03
C TYR A 299 13.12 -6.77 6.20
N THR A 300 12.11 -6.73 5.33
CA THR A 300 11.82 -5.61 4.43
C THR A 300 10.92 -4.56 5.07
N GLN A 301 9.90 -4.97 5.82
CA GLN A 301 8.92 -4.07 6.42
C GLN A 301 8.33 -4.65 7.71
N LEU A 302 7.84 -3.79 8.61
CA LEU A 302 7.09 -4.19 9.81
C LEU A 302 5.87 -3.31 10.06
N GLY A 303 4.74 -3.94 10.36
CA GLY A 303 3.50 -3.31 10.81
C GLY A 303 3.26 -3.41 12.31
N TRP A 304 2.14 -2.83 12.76
CA TRP A 304 1.76 -2.55 14.17
C TRP A 304 2.73 -1.64 14.93
N ILE A 305 4.04 -1.85 14.81
CA ILE A 305 5.07 -0.94 15.35
C ILE A 305 4.94 0.48 14.81
N ALA A 306 4.27 0.66 13.66
CA ALA A 306 3.93 1.95 13.07
C ALA A 306 2.92 2.79 13.89
N GLU A 307 2.22 2.18 14.84
CA GLU A 307 1.20 2.83 15.69
C GLU A 307 1.79 3.49 16.95
N TYR A 308 3.12 3.66 17.01
CA TYR A 308 3.79 4.39 18.09
C TYR A 308 3.37 5.86 18.17
N ASP A 309 3.48 6.42 19.36
CA ASP A 309 3.28 7.84 19.60
C ASP A 309 4.44 8.65 19.01
N GLN A 310 4.17 9.35 17.91
CA GLN A 310 5.15 10.18 17.21
C GLN A 310 5.49 11.48 17.94
N SER A 311 4.72 11.85 18.97
CA SER A 311 5.08 12.98 19.84
C SER A 311 6.09 12.59 20.91
N ASP A 312 6.29 11.28 21.15
CA ASP A 312 7.36 10.80 22.02
C ASP A 312 8.71 10.86 21.28
N GLU A 313 9.62 11.68 21.80
CA GLU A 313 10.93 11.93 21.20
C GLU A 313 11.82 10.67 21.19
N LYS A 314 11.74 9.83 22.23
CA LYS A 314 12.54 8.60 22.31
C LYS A 314 12.03 7.57 21.33
N ALA A 315 10.71 7.37 21.27
CA ALA A 315 10.09 6.48 20.31
C ALA A 315 10.36 6.95 18.87
N SER A 316 10.28 8.25 18.61
CA SER A 316 10.59 8.82 17.28
C SER A 316 12.06 8.62 16.88
N ALA A 317 13.00 8.82 17.81
CA ALA A 317 14.41 8.51 17.58
C ALA A 317 14.63 7.00 17.34
N GLY A 318 13.98 6.14 18.12
CA GLY A 318 14.00 4.69 17.92
C GLY A 318 13.41 4.24 16.59
N ALA A 319 12.31 4.87 16.16
CA ALA A 319 11.69 4.65 14.86
C ALA A 319 12.65 4.97 13.71
N ALA A 320 13.43 6.05 13.84
CA ALA A 320 14.45 6.40 12.85
C ALA A 320 15.58 5.34 12.77
N ILE A 321 16.00 4.77 13.91
CA ILE A 321 16.97 3.66 13.96
C ILE A 321 16.42 2.43 13.25
N LEU A 322 15.19 2.00 13.59
CA LEU A 322 14.53 0.86 12.97
C LEU A 322 14.30 1.07 11.46
N GLN A 323 13.85 2.26 11.07
CA GLN A 323 13.61 2.62 9.67
C GLN A 323 14.89 2.53 8.82
N LYS A 324 16.05 2.87 9.37
CA LYS A 324 17.35 2.69 8.68
C LYS A 324 17.74 1.23 8.49
N ALA A 325 17.28 0.33 9.37
CA ALA A 325 17.63 -1.08 9.33
C ALA A 325 16.76 -1.87 8.34
N LEU A 326 15.45 -1.58 8.30
CA LEU A 326 14.49 -2.28 7.45
C LEU A 326 14.77 -2.11 5.97
N GLY A 327 14.57 -3.17 5.18
CA GLY A 327 14.63 -3.09 3.72
C GLY A 327 16.03 -2.80 3.18
N TYR A 328 16.09 -2.07 2.07
CA TYR A 328 17.33 -1.72 1.39
C TYR A 328 17.81 -0.31 1.76
N ARG A 329 19.12 -0.10 1.68
CA ARG A 329 19.76 1.22 1.80
C ARG A 329 20.96 1.29 0.85
N PHE A 330 20.72 1.76 -0.37
CA PHE A 330 21.77 1.83 -1.39
C PHE A 330 22.66 3.06 -1.21
N VAL A 331 23.95 2.85 -1.00
CA VAL A 331 24.95 3.92 -0.85
C VAL A 331 25.89 3.89 -2.05
N LEU A 332 25.95 4.99 -2.80
CA LEU A 332 26.98 5.22 -3.81
C LEU A 332 28.31 5.55 -3.13
N SER A 333 29.37 4.80 -3.43
CA SER A 333 30.71 5.06 -2.89
C SER A 333 31.62 5.78 -3.87
N GLU A 334 31.39 5.59 -5.17
CA GLU A 334 32.21 6.15 -6.24
C GLU A 334 31.38 6.29 -7.52
N VAL A 335 31.59 7.38 -8.25
CA VAL A 335 31.08 7.58 -9.62
C VAL A 335 32.21 8.12 -10.48
N LYS A 336 32.42 7.54 -11.66
CA LYS A 336 33.45 7.90 -12.64
C LYS A 336 32.82 8.23 -13.98
N TYR A 337 33.24 9.34 -14.57
CA TYR A 337 32.77 9.82 -15.87
C TYR A 337 33.81 10.74 -16.51
N PRO A 338 33.82 10.93 -17.84
CA PRO A 338 34.73 11.87 -18.50
C PRO A 338 34.35 13.33 -18.17
N ALA A 339 35.35 14.19 -17.95
CA ALA A 339 35.13 15.60 -17.63
C ALA A 339 34.51 16.39 -18.80
N ALA A 340 34.71 15.93 -20.03
CA ALA A 340 34.07 16.47 -21.22
C ALA A 340 33.77 15.38 -22.26
N VAL A 341 32.69 15.56 -23.02
CA VAL A 341 32.27 14.66 -24.11
C VAL A 341 31.94 15.45 -25.36
N GLN A 342 32.04 14.81 -26.52
CA GLN A 342 31.57 15.39 -27.79
C GLN A 342 30.20 14.80 -28.14
N PRO A 343 29.21 15.61 -28.56
CA PRO A 343 27.91 15.10 -29.00
C PRO A 343 28.05 14.02 -30.09
N GLY A 344 27.21 13.00 -30.04
CA GLY A 344 27.18 11.84 -30.92
C GLY A 344 28.26 10.78 -30.64
N ARG A 345 29.33 11.12 -29.90
CA ARG A 345 30.38 10.15 -29.53
C ARG A 345 29.97 9.36 -28.29
N ALA A 346 30.37 8.08 -28.26
CA ALA A 346 30.15 7.22 -27.11
C ALA A 346 31.06 7.63 -25.95
N PHE A 347 30.55 7.53 -24.72
CA PHE A 347 31.32 7.72 -23.51
C PHE A 347 30.87 6.77 -22.40
N GLY A 348 31.80 6.41 -21.52
CA GLY A 348 31.54 5.52 -20.40
C GLY A 348 31.22 6.27 -19.11
N VAL A 349 30.29 5.72 -18.32
CA VAL A 349 30.07 6.11 -16.92
C VAL A 349 30.02 4.85 -16.09
N SER A 350 30.68 4.87 -14.93
CA SER A 350 30.59 3.79 -13.95
C SER A 350 30.32 4.31 -12.55
N PHE A 351 29.66 3.49 -11.73
CA PHE A 351 29.43 3.78 -10.32
C PHE A 351 29.54 2.53 -9.47
N SER A 352 29.95 2.70 -8.22
CA SER A 352 29.98 1.65 -7.21
C SER A 352 28.89 1.88 -6.16
N VAL A 353 28.14 0.82 -5.84
CA VAL A 353 27.01 0.87 -4.89
C VAL A 353 27.04 -0.34 -3.96
N ARG A 354 26.63 -0.13 -2.71
CA ARG A 354 26.44 -1.21 -1.72
C ARG A 354 25.11 -1.05 -0.99
N ASN A 355 24.54 -2.14 -0.50
CA ASN A 355 23.29 -2.13 0.26
C ASN A 355 23.58 -2.26 1.77
N GLU A 356 23.45 -1.16 2.49
CA GLU A 356 23.64 -1.08 3.95
C GLU A 356 22.36 -1.43 4.75
N GLY A 357 21.29 -1.85 4.06
CA GLY A 357 20.02 -2.27 4.64
C GLY A 357 20.04 -3.73 5.12
N ALA A 358 18.90 -4.24 5.56
CA ALA A 358 18.73 -5.64 5.96
C ALA A 358 18.26 -6.55 4.82
N ALA A 359 17.60 -6.02 3.79
CA ALA A 359 17.00 -6.80 2.71
C ALA A 359 17.31 -6.22 1.31
N PRO A 360 17.19 -7.03 0.24
CA PRO A 360 17.22 -6.56 -1.15
C PRO A 360 16.07 -5.60 -1.50
N PHE A 361 16.22 -4.93 -2.63
CA PHE A 361 15.10 -4.40 -3.39
C PHE A 361 14.67 -5.46 -4.43
N TYR A 362 13.38 -5.72 -4.58
CA TYR A 362 12.91 -6.92 -5.30
C TYR A 362 12.37 -6.65 -6.71
N ASP A 363 12.21 -5.38 -7.07
CA ASP A 363 11.64 -4.95 -8.34
C ASP A 363 12.73 -4.52 -9.33
N ASP A 364 12.48 -4.76 -10.61
CA ASP A 364 13.43 -4.48 -11.70
C ASP A 364 13.36 -3.00 -12.11
N TRP A 365 13.83 -2.12 -11.23
CA TRP A 365 13.77 -0.68 -11.45
C TRP A 365 15.07 -0.19 -12.10
N PRO A 366 15.00 0.43 -13.29
CA PRO A 366 16.19 0.84 -14.00
C PRO A 366 16.86 2.05 -13.34
N VAL A 367 18.19 2.04 -13.35
CA VAL A 367 18.99 3.22 -13.04
C VAL A 367 19.09 4.10 -14.28
N MET A 368 18.86 5.39 -14.11
CA MET A 368 18.96 6.42 -15.14
C MET A 368 20.22 7.25 -14.94
N LEU A 369 20.96 7.48 -16.03
CA LEU A 369 21.92 8.56 -16.16
C LEU A 369 21.20 9.78 -16.76
N CYS A 370 21.45 10.98 -16.24
CA CYS A 370 20.89 12.20 -16.79
C CYS A 370 21.90 13.36 -16.83
N LEU A 371 21.63 14.31 -17.72
CA LEU A 371 22.24 15.63 -17.71
C LEU A 371 21.18 16.65 -17.29
N LEU A 372 21.60 17.52 -16.38
CA LEU A 372 20.77 18.53 -15.75
C LEU A 372 21.30 19.90 -16.16
N ASP A 373 20.39 20.82 -16.48
CA ASP A 373 20.74 22.23 -16.66
C ASP A 373 21.30 22.79 -15.35
N PRO A 374 22.48 23.44 -15.34
CA PRO A 374 23.16 23.84 -14.12
C PRO A 374 22.45 24.96 -13.34
N THR A 375 21.52 25.68 -13.98
CA THR A 375 20.80 26.81 -13.37
C THR A 375 19.43 26.37 -12.85
N THR A 376 18.65 25.72 -13.72
CA THR A 376 17.26 25.32 -13.46
C THR A 376 17.14 23.94 -12.83
N ARG A 377 18.22 23.14 -12.82
CA ARG A 377 18.26 21.74 -12.35
C ARG A 377 17.33 20.78 -13.09
N LYS A 378 16.76 21.20 -14.22
CA LYS A 378 15.87 20.35 -15.03
C LYS A 378 16.67 19.33 -15.81
N VAL A 379 16.14 18.12 -15.93
CA VAL A 379 16.69 17.09 -16.82
C VAL A 379 16.55 17.56 -18.26
N VAL A 380 17.67 17.67 -18.97
CA VAL A 380 17.71 18.03 -20.40
C VAL A 380 18.00 16.83 -21.29
N TRP A 381 18.62 15.78 -20.74
CA TRP A 381 18.88 14.52 -21.41
C TRP A 381 18.93 13.38 -20.39
N GLN A 382 18.51 12.20 -20.79
CA GLN A 382 18.57 11.00 -19.96
C GLN A 382 18.65 9.72 -20.78
N GLU A 383 19.29 8.70 -20.22
CA GLU A 383 19.35 7.35 -20.76
C GLU A 383 19.46 6.33 -19.61
N LYS A 384 18.98 5.10 -19.79
CA LYS A 384 19.02 4.06 -18.76
C LYS A 384 20.29 3.23 -18.89
N PHE A 385 20.83 2.79 -17.75
CA PHE A 385 21.82 1.71 -17.76
C PHE A 385 21.13 0.41 -18.22
N SER A 386 21.66 -0.22 -19.27
CA SER A 386 21.04 -1.41 -19.89
C SER A 386 21.35 -2.72 -19.16
N GLN A 387 22.44 -2.78 -18.39
CA GLN A 387 22.93 -4.01 -17.74
C GLN A 387 22.89 -3.95 -16.20
N VAL A 388 22.34 -2.88 -15.62
CA VAL A 388 22.25 -2.74 -14.17
C VAL A 388 20.97 -3.38 -13.66
N ASP A 389 21.12 -4.29 -12.70
CA ASP A 389 20.01 -4.95 -12.00
C ASP A 389 20.12 -4.67 -10.50
N VAL A 390 19.27 -3.77 -10.02
CA VAL A 390 19.23 -3.32 -8.62
C VAL A 390 18.87 -4.45 -7.64
N ARG A 391 18.26 -5.55 -8.12
CA ARG A 391 17.86 -6.69 -7.28
C ARG A 391 19.05 -7.53 -6.82
N LYS A 392 20.19 -7.39 -7.49
CA LYS A 392 21.43 -8.09 -7.16
C LYS A 392 22.22 -7.40 -6.04
N TRP A 393 21.86 -6.17 -5.66
CA TRP A 393 22.52 -5.42 -4.60
C TRP A 393 22.09 -5.95 -3.22
N PHE A 394 22.58 -7.15 -2.89
CA PHE A 394 22.28 -7.82 -1.63
C PHE A 394 22.88 -7.09 -0.42
N PRO A 395 22.20 -7.13 0.74
CA PRO A 395 22.74 -6.67 2.02
C PRO A 395 23.87 -7.59 2.50
N GLY A 396 24.53 -7.21 3.60
CA GLY A 396 25.45 -8.10 4.30
C GLY A 396 24.74 -9.33 4.89
N GLU A 397 25.52 -10.36 5.24
CA GLU A 397 25.06 -11.61 5.83
C GLU A 397 25.77 -11.89 7.16
N GLU A 398 25.21 -12.81 7.95
CA GLU A 398 25.75 -13.22 9.25
C GLU A 398 25.86 -12.03 10.23
N TRP A 399 24.70 -11.47 10.58
CA TRP A 399 24.60 -10.37 11.54
C TRP A 399 25.19 -10.78 12.90
N ASP A 400 26.16 -10.02 13.38
CA ASP A 400 26.71 -10.16 14.71
C ASP A 400 26.04 -9.14 15.63
N GLU A 401 25.13 -9.64 16.47
CA GLU A 401 24.33 -8.83 17.39
C GLU A 401 25.19 -8.10 18.44
N LYS A 402 26.35 -8.64 18.80
CA LYS A 402 27.25 -8.01 19.79
C LYS A 402 28.04 -6.86 19.18
N GLU A 403 28.49 -7.05 17.94
CA GLU A 403 29.30 -6.07 17.21
C GLU A 403 28.46 -5.04 16.44
N GLY A 404 27.15 -5.29 16.29
CA GLY A 404 26.25 -4.43 15.54
C GLY A 404 26.62 -4.33 14.05
N LYS A 405 27.15 -5.41 13.46
CA LYS A 405 27.60 -5.45 12.05
C LYS A 405 27.45 -6.83 11.43
N TYR A 406 27.38 -6.88 10.11
CA TYR A 406 27.48 -8.14 9.37
C TYR A 406 28.92 -8.66 9.35
N ARG A 407 29.11 -9.94 9.67
CA ARG A 407 30.43 -10.59 9.52
C ARG A 407 30.84 -10.70 8.06
N LYS A 408 29.86 -10.89 7.18
CA LYS A 408 30.00 -10.78 5.73
C LYS A 408 29.41 -9.45 5.28
N PRO A 409 30.21 -8.37 5.17
CA PRO A 409 29.69 -7.06 4.80
C PRO A 409 29.06 -7.09 3.40
N ALA A 410 28.18 -6.13 3.12
CA ALA A 410 27.56 -5.99 1.82
C ALA A 410 28.61 -5.82 0.72
N GLN A 411 28.48 -6.57 -0.37
CA GLN A 411 29.35 -6.45 -1.53
C GLN A 411 29.16 -5.06 -2.19
N ALA A 412 30.28 -4.42 -2.55
CA ALA A 412 30.25 -3.28 -3.47
C ALA A 412 30.10 -3.77 -4.91
N TRP A 413 29.05 -3.32 -5.60
CA TRP A 413 28.76 -3.63 -6.99
C TRP A 413 29.23 -2.50 -7.89
N THR A 414 30.10 -2.81 -8.85
CA THR A 414 30.47 -1.86 -9.91
C THR A 414 29.52 -2.01 -11.08
N CYS A 415 28.88 -0.91 -11.44
CA CYS A 415 27.92 -0.79 -12.51
C CYS A 415 28.52 0.10 -13.60
N GLU A 416 28.39 -0.31 -14.86
CA GLU A 416 28.97 0.41 -16.00
C GLU A 416 27.92 0.61 -17.10
N GLY A 417 28.05 1.70 -17.84
CA GLY A 417 27.20 2.02 -18.97
C GLY A 417 27.95 2.80 -20.05
N GLN A 418 27.51 2.64 -21.29
CA GLN A 418 27.98 3.38 -22.45
C GLN A 418 26.82 4.23 -22.99
N PHE A 419 27.09 5.50 -23.24
CA PHE A 419 26.07 6.50 -23.50
C PHE A 419 26.45 7.39 -24.68
N ARG A 420 25.46 8.06 -25.28
CA ARG A 420 25.69 9.07 -26.33
C ARG A 420 24.78 10.28 -26.09
N VAL A 421 25.39 11.45 -25.88
CA VAL A 421 24.63 12.70 -25.85
C VAL A 421 24.35 13.13 -27.28
N PRO A 422 23.10 13.32 -27.70
CA PRO A 422 22.77 13.64 -29.08
C PRO A 422 23.02 15.14 -29.36
N ALA A 423 23.14 15.52 -30.63
CA ALA A 423 23.61 16.86 -31.01
C ALA A 423 22.62 17.99 -30.71
N GLU A 424 21.35 17.65 -30.47
CA GLU A 424 20.27 18.55 -30.09
C GLU A 424 20.45 19.08 -28.66
N ILE A 425 21.23 18.39 -27.83
CA ILE A 425 21.67 18.91 -26.55
C ILE A 425 22.73 19.97 -26.83
N GLY A 426 22.37 21.23 -26.58
CA GLY A 426 23.23 22.38 -26.86
C GLY A 426 24.61 22.23 -26.25
N ARG A 427 25.62 22.84 -26.88
CA ARG A 427 26.98 22.85 -26.35
C ARG A 427 27.02 23.67 -25.06
N GLY A 428 27.66 23.16 -24.01
CA GLY A 428 27.72 23.85 -22.72
C GLY A 428 28.14 22.95 -21.57
N GLU A 429 28.15 23.52 -20.37
CA GLU A 429 28.36 22.78 -19.13
C GLU A 429 27.03 22.27 -18.57
N TYR A 430 27.03 21.02 -18.09
CA TYR A 430 25.88 20.36 -17.49
C TYR A 430 26.25 19.68 -16.18
N VAL A 431 25.25 19.36 -15.37
CA VAL A 431 25.43 18.52 -14.19
C VAL A 431 25.00 17.09 -14.53
N LEU A 432 25.92 16.14 -14.41
CA LEU A 432 25.63 14.71 -14.53
C LEU A 432 24.95 14.23 -13.25
N GLY A 433 23.88 13.44 -13.38
CA GLY A 433 23.11 12.93 -12.26
C GLY A 433 22.64 11.49 -12.46
N LEU A 434 22.26 10.84 -11.35
CA LEU A 434 21.68 9.51 -11.31
C LEU A 434 20.27 9.53 -10.69
N ALA A 435 19.42 8.59 -11.09
CA ALA A 435 18.13 8.33 -10.45
C ALA A 435 17.73 6.86 -10.64
N VAL A 436 16.76 6.38 -9.84
CA VAL A 436 16.15 5.06 -10.02
C VAL A 436 14.66 5.23 -10.29
N LEU A 437 14.20 4.69 -11.42
CA LEU A 437 12.87 4.97 -11.96
C LEU A 437 11.86 3.86 -11.64
N ASP A 438 10.61 4.22 -11.38
CA ASP A 438 9.51 3.24 -11.27
C ASP A 438 8.94 2.90 -12.66
N PRO A 439 9.17 1.68 -13.19
CA PRO A 439 8.69 1.29 -14.51
C PRO A 439 7.17 1.10 -14.57
N ASP A 440 6.53 0.72 -13.47
CA ASP A 440 5.06 0.66 -13.42
C ASP A 440 4.47 2.07 -13.28
N GLY A 441 5.20 2.92 -12.57
CA GLY A 441 4.85 4.28 -12.18
C GLY A 441 5.09 5.37 -13.22
N GLY A 442 5.18 5.04 -14.52
CA GLY A 442 5.39 6.03 -15.57
C GLY A 442 6.86 6.45 -15.78
N MET A 443 7.82 5.66 -15.31
CA MET A 443 9.27 5.88 -15.50
C MET A 443 9.78 7.20 -14.89
N VAL A 444 9.24 7.59 -13.73
CA VAL A 444 9.70 8.75 -12.97
C VAL A 444 10.63 8.34 -11.81
N PRO A 445 11.56 9.20 -11.36
CA PRO A 445 12.37 8.94 -10.18
C PRO A 445 11.51 8.66 -8.94
N ALA A 446 11.71 7.50 -8.32
CA ALA A 446 10.88 7.03 -7.22
C ALA A 446 11.66 6.32 -6.11
N LEU A 447 12.93 5.98 -6.33
CA LEU A 447 13.81 5.38 -5.32
C LEU A 447 15.10 6.21 -5.19
N ARG A 448 15.55 6.42 -3.95
CA ARG A 448 16.68 7.29 -3.62
C ARG A 448 17.88 6.52 -3.10
N PHE A 449 19.07 6.93 -3.53
CA PHE A 449 20.33 6.52 -2.90
C PHE A 449 20.51 7.25 -1.55
N ALA A 450 21.14 6.62 -0.58
CA ALA A 450 21.45 7.18 0.73
C ALA A 450 22.72 8.05 0.67
N ASN A 451 22.72 9.08 -0.17
CA ASN A 451 23.84 10.00 -0.36
C ASN A 451 23.42 11.46 -0.18
N VAL A 452 24.33 12.29 0.31
CA VAL A 452 24.10 13.72 0.55
C VAL A 452 23.83 14.48 -0.76
N ASN A 453 24.45 14.05 -1.85
CA ASN A 453 24.19 14.52 -3.21
C ASN A 453 22.75 14.25 -3.63
N TYR A 454 21.85 15.18 -3.32
CA TYR A 454 20.42 15.01 -3.55
C TYR A 454 19.76 16.33 -3.94
N TRP A 455 18.89 16.26 -4.94
CA TRP A 455 17.92 17.29 -5.27
C TRP A 455 16.51 16.73 -5.20
N ARG A 456 15.58 17.56 -4.71
CA ARG A 456 14.17 17.26 -4.55
C ARG A 456 13.58 16.63 -5.81
N GLY A 457 12.76 15.60 -5.63
CA GLY A 457 12.17 14.83 -6.74
C GLY A 457 12.99 13.61 -7.17
N GLY A 458 13.95 13.14 -6.35
CA GLY A 458 14.59 11.84 -6.54
C GLY A 458 15.88 11.84 -7.37
N LEU A 459 16.46 13.02 -7.63
CA LEU A 459 17.67 13.17 -8.43
C LEU A 459 18.92 13.21 -7.55
N HIS A 460 19.97 12.51 -7.96
CA HIS A 460 21.27 12.51 -7.29
C HIS A 460 22.33 13.16 -8.19
N PRO A 461 22.56 14.48 -8.05
CA PRO A 461 23.56 15.20 -8.86
C PRO A 461 24.99 14.79 -8.45
N ILE A 462 25.81 14.40 -9.42
CA ILE A 462 27.15 13.85 -9.18
C ILE A 462 28.24 14.91 -9.36
N GLY A 463 28.27 15.57 -10.51
CA GLY A 463 29.36 16.48 -10.87
C GLY A 463 29.13 17.17 -12.20
N ARG A 464 29.93 18.22 -12.48
CA ARG A 464 29.86 18.96 -13.74
C ARG A 464 30.57 18.20 -14.87
N MET A 465 30.04 18.33 -16.08
CA MET A 465 30.61 17.77 -17.31
C MET A 465 30.42 18.75 -18.47
N GLY A 466 31.45 18.92 -19.30
CA GLY A 466 31.37 19.69 -20.53
C GLY A 466 30.78 18.85 -21.68
N VAL A 467 29.79 19.38 -22.40
CA VAL A 467 29.24 18.75 -23.62
C VAL A 467 29.57 19.64 -24.80
N GLY A 468 30.43 19.16 -25.70
CA GLY A 468 30.91 19.92 -26.86
C GLY A 468 31.77 21.13 -26.51
N VAL A 469 32.20 21.25 -25.24
CA VAL A 469 33.07 22.30 -24.69
C VAL A 469 34.21 21.65 -23.88
N ALA A 470 35.19 22.44 -23.44
CA ALA A 470 36.27 21.96 -22.59
C ALA A 470 35.75 21.44 -21.24
N ALA A 471 36.58 20.67 -20.54
CA ALA A 471 36.28 20.23 -19.18
C ALA A 471 36.04 21.43 -18.25
N PRO A 472 35.00 21.39 -17.38
CA PRO A 472 34.79 22.43 -16.39
C PRO A 472 36.03 22.60 -15.49
N ALA A 473 36.31 23.84 -15.08
CA ALA A 473 37.44 24.13 -14.18
C ALA A 473 37.31 23.37 -12.85
N GLU A 474 36.08 23.25 -12.34
CA GLU A 474 35.73 22.49 -11.15
C GLU A 474 34.62 21.50 -11.48
N ALA A 475 34.93 20.20 -11.39
CA ALA A 475 33.94 19.16 -11.65
C ALA A 475 33.06 18.83 -10.42
N ALA A 476 33.54 19.14 -9.22
CA ALA A 476 32.80 18.93 -7.98
C ALA A 476 31.60 19.90 -7.87
N LEU A 477 30.57 19.47 -7.17
CA LEU A 477 29.44 20.33 -6.81
C LEU A 477 29.62 20.85 -5.39
N PRO A 478 29.19 22.09 -5.09
CA PRO A 478 29.31 22.66 -3.76
C PRO A 478 28.38 21.94 -2.77
N GLU A 479 28.89 21.58 -1.60
CA GLU A 479 28.17 20.78 -0.60
C GLU A 479 26.90 21.48 -0.06
N ASN A 480 26.87 22.81 -0.04
CA ASN A 480 25.72 23.61 0.41
C ASN A 480 24.57 23.68 -0.62
N GLY A 481 24.72 23.06 -1.79
CA GLY A 481 23.74 23.10 -2.88
C GLY A 481 22.70 21.96 -2.88
N PHE A 482 22.77 21.03 -1.92
CA PHE A 482 21.92 19.84 -1.87
C PHE A 482 20.72 20.01 -0.93
N ASP A 483 19.60 19.36 -1.28
CA ASP A 483 18.38 19.37 -0.48
C ASP A 483 18.45 18.31 0.63
N ASP A 484 17.71 18.52 1.73
CA ASP A 484 17.60 17.52 2.80
C ASP A 484 16.76 16.32 2.35
N LEU A 485 17.43 15.18 2.15
CA LEU A 485 16.81 13.95 1.64
C LEU A 485 15.67 13.44 2.54
N ALA A 486 15.82 13.51 3.87
CA ALA A 486 14.78 13.07 4.80
C ALA A 486 13.54 13.97 4.79
N ALA A 487 13.66 15.24 4.40
CA ALA A 487 12.57 16.19 4.36
C ALA A 487 11.74 16.11 3.07
N ASP A 488 12.26 15.44 2.02
CA ASP A 488 11.55 15.38 0.75
C ASP A 488 10.42 14.34 0.74
N GLN A 489 9.21 14.83 0.50
CA GLN A 489 7.97 14.08 0.34
C GLN A 489 7.39 14.17 -1.10
N THR A 490 8.12 14.76 -2.05
CA THR A 490 7.63 15.05 -3.42
C THR A 490 7.75 13.90 -4.41
N LEU A 491 8.39 12.79 -4.01
CA LEU A 491 8.39 11.58 -4.82
C LEU A 491 6.95 11.12 -5.05
N HIS A 492 6.67 10.77 -6.29
CA HIS A 492 5.36 10.30 -6.74
C HIS A 492 5.57 9.29 -7.87
N TYR A 493 4.49 8.63 -8.26
CA TYR A 493 4.44 7.88 -9.51
C TYR A 493 3.16 8.22 -10.28
N VAL A 494 3.11 7.84 -11.55
CA VAL A 494 1.94 8.02 -12.41
C VAL A 494 1.20 6.69 -12.51
N ASN A 495 -0.13 6.73 -12.40
CA ASN A 495 -0.97 5.61 -12.79
C ASN A 495 -1.38 5.75 -14.27
N PRO A 496 -0.72 5.04 -15.21
CA PRO A 496 -0.98 5.21 -16.64
C PRO A 496 -2.36 4.67 -17.04
N ARG A 497 -3.01 3.87 -16.17
CA ARG A 497 -4.33 3.27 -16.42
C ARG A 497 -5.48 4.23 -16.13
N GLN A 498 -5.22 5.33 -15.44
CA GLN A 498 -6.24 6.28 -15.04
C GLN A 498 -6.31 7.42 -16.05
N THR A 499 -7.34 7.44 -16.90
CA THR A 499 -7.55 8.56 -17.83
C THR A 499 -7.84 9.85 -17.07
N ALA A 500 -7.63 11.01 -17.69
CA ALA A 500 -8.01 12.30 -17.11
C ALA A 500 -9.51 12.35 -16.78
N GLU A 501 -10.33 11.69 -17.60
CA GLU A 501 -11.78 11.56 -17.41
C GLU A 501 -12.15 10.67 -16.22
N GLN A 502 -11.45 9.55 -16.00
CA GLN A 502 -11.66 8.70 -14.82
C GLN A 502 -11.25 9.42 -13.53
N ARG A 503 -10.17 10.21 -13.58
CA ARG A 503 -9.81 11.12 -12.47
C ARG A 503 -10.87 12.17 -12.23
N ALA A 504 -11.34 12.85 -13.27
CA ALA A 504 -12.37 13.88 -13.17
C ALA A 504 -13.70 13.30 -12.68
N GLU A 505 -14.10 12.11 -13.15
CA GLU A 505 -15.31 11.42 -12.71
C GLU A 505 -15.22 10.99 -11.25
N TYR A 506 -14.07 10.46 -10.81
CA TYR A 506 -13.85 10.18 -9.40
C TYR A 506 -13.90 11.45 -8.54
N GLU A 507 -13.21 12.53 -8.94
CA GLU A 507 -13.26 13.80 -8.21
C GLU A 507 -14.67 14.42 -8.21
N ARG A 508 -15.45 14.25 -9.29
CA ARG A 508 -16.88 14.61 -9.33
C ARG A 508 -17.70 13.78 -8.35
N ARG A 509 -17.52 12.45 -8.33
CA ARG A 509 -18.19 11.55 -7.36
C ARG A 509 -17.81 11.90 -5.92
N ARG A 510 -16.54 12.21 -5.67
CA ARG A 510 -16.04 12.71 -4.40
C ARG A 510 -16.64 14.07 -4.05
N ALA A 511 -16.84 14.98 -5.00
CA ALA A 511 -17.45 16.28 -4.73
C ALA A 511 -18.95 16.16 -4.35
N VAL A 512 -19.63 15.14 -4.89
CA VAL A 512 -21.05 14.85 -4.61
C VAL A 512 -21.23 14.06 -3.30
N ASP A 513 -20.27 13.19 -2.96
CA ASP A 513 -20.20 12.46 -1.69
C ASP A 513 -18.79 12.61 -1.06
N PRO A 514 -18.51 13.77 -0.41
CA PRO A 514 -17.18 14.11 0.12
C PRO A 514 -16.61 13.12 1.11
N ALA A 515 -17.48 12.28 1.68
CA ALA A 515 -17.15 11.35 2.74
C ALA A 515 -17.32 9.86 2.39
N GLY A 516 -17.69 9.53 1.15
CA GLY A 516 -17.99 8.14 0.77
C GLY A 516 -19.16 7.53 1.55
N LEU A 517 -20.07 8.39 2.04
CA LEU A 517 -21.22 8.05 2.87
C LEU A 517 -22.21 7.12 2.19
N LEU A 518 -22.21 7.07 0.86
CA LEU A 518 -23.16 6.32 0.06
C LEU A 518 -22.57 5.02 -0.49
N ARG A 519 -21.69 4.37 0.28
CA ARG A 519 -21.33 2.98 0.03
C ARG A 519 -22.00 2.11 1.06
N PRO A 520 -23.12 1.51 0.71
CA PRO A 520 -23.79 0.72 1.68
C PRO A 520 -23.05 -0.59 1.95
N VAL A 521 -22.52 -0.69 3.16
CA VAL A 521 -22.36 -1.96 3.84
C VAL A 521 -23.69 -2.21 4.54
N TYR A 522 -24.63 -2.83 3.84
CA TYR A 522 -25.93 -3.19 4.41
C TYR A 522 -25.83 -4.58 5.05
N TRP A 523 -25.86 -4.61 6.37
CA TRP A 523 -26.08 -5.84 7.15
C TRP A 523 -27.37 -5.76 7.94
N TRP A 524 -28.01 -6.92 8.09
CA TRP A 524 -29.37 -7.07 8.58
C TRP A 524 -29.36 -7.69 9.97
N ARG A 525 -30.13 -7.10 10.89
CA ARG A 525 -30.43 -7.72 12.18
C ARG A 525 -31.87 -7.44 12.57
N PHE A 526 -32.65 -8.50 12.78
CA PHE A 526 -33.97 -8.41 13.41
C PHE A 526 -33.80 -8.27 14.93
N GLY A 527 -34.58 -7.38 15.57
CA GLY A 527 -34.78 -7.46 17.02
C GLY A 527 -35.19 -6.16 17.74
N THR A 528 -36.01 -6.30 18.79
CA THR A 528 -35.53 -6.50 20.18
C THR A 528 -36.45 -7.44 20.98
N GLN A 529 -35.87 -8.25 21.88
CA GLN A 529 -36.45 -9.32 22.72
C GLN A 529 -37.20 -10.46 21.99
N GLY A 530 -36.44 -11.32 21.33
CA GLY A 530 -36.73 -12.77 21.34
C GLY A 530 -37.78 -13.33 20.39
N ASN A 531 -38.27 -12.60 19.38
CA ASN A 531 -39.22 -13.15 18.39
C ASN A 531 -38.78 -12.89 16.94
N ASP A 532 -38.79 -13.94 16.11
CA ASP A 532 -38.53 -13.88 14.67
C ASP A 532 -39.67 -13.15 13.92
N VAL A 533 -39.30 -12.24 13.02
CA VAL A 533 -40.22 -11.53 12.11
C VAL A 533 -39.93 -12.04 10.70
N ALA A 534 -40.97 -12.44 9.94
CA ALA A 534 -40.80 -12.79 8.53
C ALA A 534 -40.65 -11.49 7.70
N GLY A 535 -39.77 -11.49 6.70
CA GLY A 535 -39.54 -10.31 5.86
C GLY A 535 -38.42 -10.56 4.85
N SER A 536 -38.31 -9.67 3.87
CA SER A 536 -37.27 -9.71 2.85
C SER A 536 -36.80 -8.29 2.52
N PHE A 537 -35.69 -8.17 1.82
CA PHE A 537 -35.22 -6.89 1.33
C PHE A 537 -34.60 -7.00 -0.03
N SER A 538 -34.61 -5.89 -0.74
CA SER A 538 -33.88 -5.75 -1.98
C SER A 538 -33.23 -4.39 -2.06
N VAL A 539 -31.99 -4.38 -2.55
CA VAL A 539 -31.29 -3.15 -2.90
C VAL A 539 -31.56 -2.89 -4.37
N ARG A 540 -32.12 -1.72 -4.72
CA ARG A 540 -32.17 -1.30 -6.12
C ARG A 540 -30.83 -0.68 -6.46
N ASP A 541 -30.22 -1.21 -7.52
CA ASP A 541 -28.83 -1.02 -7.92
C ASP A 541 -28.39 0.46 -8.02
N VAL A 542 -27.11 0.72 -7.74
CA VAL A 542 -26.49 2.07 -7.68
C VAL A 542 -26.31 2.69 -9.08
N THR A 543 -26.66 1.94 -10.13
CA THR A 543 -26.58 2.33 -11.54
C THR A 543 -27.87 2.99 -12.06
N GLN A 544 -28.95 3.01 -11.26
CA GLN A 544 -30.24 3.59 -11.65
C GLN A 544 -30.42 5.05 -11.19
N LYS A 545 -31.43 5.71 -11.76
CA LYS A 545 -31.74 7.14 -11.60
C LYS A 545 -32.01 7.58 -10.15
N ASP A 546 -32.44 6.65 -9.29
CA ASP A 546 -32.74 6.86 -7.86
C ASP A 546 -32.25 5.66 -7.01
N PRO A 547 -30.98 5.60 -6.59
CA PRO A 547 -30.46 4.49 -5.80
C PRO A 547 -31.12 4.43 -4.42
N GLY A 548 -31.54 3.25 -3.95
CA GLY A 548 -32.25 3.14 -2.67
C GLY A 548 -32.47 1.71 -2.19
N VAL A 549 -32.99 1.60 -0.96
CA VAL A 549 -33.29 0.33 -0.30
C VAL A 549 -34.78 0.13 -0.25
N THR A 550 -35.24 -1.04 -0.70
CA THR A 550 -36.61 -1.50 -0.48
C THR A 550 -36.60 -2.51 0.67
N LEU A 551 -37.30 -2.17 1.75
CA LEU A 551 -37.53 -3.03 2.91
C LEU A 551 -38.96 -3.59 2.84
N THR A 552 -39.09 -4.92 2.87
CA THR A 552 -40.37 -5.62 2.94
C THR A 552 -40.51 -6.25 4.32
N TYR A 553 -41.61 -5.98 5.01
CA TYR A 553 -41.84 -6.45 6.38
C TYR A 553 -43.16 -7.22 6.51
N ASP A 554 -43.19 -8.20 7.42
CA ASP A 554 -44.40 -8.92 7.84
C ASP A 554 -44.43 -9.05 9.38
N PHE A 555 -45.22 -8.18 10.00
CA PHE A 555 -45.52 -8.13 11.43
C PHE A 555 -46.73 -8.98 11.84
N SER A 556 -47.34 -9.78 10.96
CA SER A 556 -48.56 -10.57 11.25
C SER A 556 -48.42 -11.51 12.46
N LYS A 557 -47.19 -11.95 12.77
CA LYS A 557 -46.85 -12.78 13.93
C LYS A 557 -46.02 -12.04 15.00
N ALA A 558 -45.77 -10.74 14.81
CA ALA A 558 -44.91 -9.95 15.67
C ALA A 558 -45.70 -9.30 16.82
N LYS A 559 -45.05 -9.13 17.98
CA LYS A 559 -45.63 -8.38 19.11
C LYS A 559 -45.64 -6.88 18.79
N PRO A 560 -46.60 -6.09 19.32
CA PRO A 560 -46.56 -4.63 19.25
C PRO A 560 -45.21 -4.09 19.75
N GLY A 561 -44.67 -3.08 19.07
CA GLY A 561 -43.35 -2.49 19.36
C GLY A 561 -42.15 -3.21 18.75
N THR A 562 -42.37 -4.33 18.05
CA THR A 562 -41.33 -4.96 17.20
C THR A 562 -41.02 -4.05 16.00
N GLY A 563 -39.82 -4.09 15.44
CA GLY A 563 -39.50 -3.28 14.27
C GLY A 563 -38.63 -4.00 13.25
N ALA A 564 -38.82 -3.64 11.98
CA ALA A 564 -37.97 -4.04 10.87
C ALA A 564 -36.98 -2.91 10.61
N LEU A 565 -35.68 -3.19 10.55
CA LEU A 565 -34.65 -2.15 10.45
C LEU A 565 -33.63 -2.44 9.37
N VAL A 566 -33.10 -1.36 8.79
CA VAL A 566 -31.90 -1.32 7.96
C VAL A 566 -30.81 -0.56 8.74
N THR A 567 -29.58 -1.08 8.73
CA THR A 567 -28.43 -0.39 9.30
C THR A 567 -27.37 -0.21 8.22
N SER A 568 -26.76 0.97 8.21
CA SER A 568 -25.59 1.30 7.39
C SER A 568 -24.49 1.84 8.30
N ASP A 569 -23.26 1.43 8.02
CA ASP A 569 -22.10 2.15 8.51
C ASP A 569 -22.02 3.50 7.79
N ILE A 570 -21.76 4.57 8.53
CA ILE A 570 -21.57 5.92 7.99
C ILE A 570 -20.36 6.56 8.66
N HIS A 571 -19.84 7.67 8.13
CA HIS A 571 -18.75 8.39 8.77
C HIS A 571 -18.95 9.90 8.71
N VAL A 572 -19.68 10.43 9.68
CA VAL A 572 -19.98 11.86 9.77
C VAL A 572 -18.93 12.55 10.61
N LEU A 573 -18.29 13.59 10.09
CA LEU A 573 -17.25 14.36 10.78
C LEU A 573 -17.83 15.56 11.56
N PRO A 574 -17.06 16.14 12.51
CA PRO A 574 -17.47 17.38 13.18
C PRO A 574 -17.79 18.49 12.17
N GLY A 575 -18.87 19.24 12.40
CA GLY A 575 -19.29 20.37 11.56
C GLY A 575 -20.53 20.09 10.69
N ALA A 576 -20.90 18.82 10.52
CA ALA A 576 -22.16 18.44 9.89
C ALA A 576 -23.37 18.83 10.75
N LYS A 577 -24.42 19.33 10.12
CA LYS A 577 -25.66 19.80 10.75
C LYS A 577 -26.76 18.75 10.75
N ALA A 578 -26.88 17.97 9.67
CA ALA A 578 -27.92 16.96 9.56
C ALA A 578 -27.55 15.81 8.61
N ILE A 579 -28.21 14.66 8.79
CA ILE A 579 -28.29 13.58 7.80
C ILE A 579 -29.68 13.61 7.19
N ARG A 580 -29.80 13.75 5.88
CA ARG A 580 -31.08 13.73 5.16
C ARG A 580 -31.28 12.42 4.43
N PHE A 581 -32.52 12.01 4.30
CA PHE A 581 -32.96 10.84 3.52
C PHE A 581 -34.42 11.02 3.12
N ALA A 582 -34.91 10.24 2.18
CA ALA A 582 -36.29 10.28 1.73
C ALA A 582 -36.92 8.88 1.76
N VAL A 583 -38.21 8.82 2.06
CA VAL A 583 -38.98 7.58 2.18
C VAL A 583 -40.22 7.64 1.32
N ARG A 584 -40.58 6.50 0.72
CA ARG A 584 -41.85 6.28 0.06
C ARG A 584 -42.42 4.93 0.50
N SER A 585 -43.68 4.93 0.90
CA SER A 585 -44.43 3.72 1.24
C SER A 585 -45.89 3.84 0.82
N ALA A 586 -46.53 2.69 0.56
CA ALA A 586 -47.94 2.58 0.22
C ALA A 586 -48.88 2.72 1.44
N ALA A 587 -48.32 2.92 2.64
CA ALA A 587 -49.09 3.15 3.86
C ALA A 587 -48.38 4.15 4.79
N PRO A 588 -49.09 4.74 5.76
CA PRO A 588 -48.47 5.53 6.83
C PRO A 588 -47.49 4.68 7.65
N LEU A 589 -46.38 5.27 8.09
CA LEU A 589 -45.35 4.57 8.86
C LEU A 589 -44.83 5.41 10.03
N LYS A 590 -44.42 4.72 11.09
CA LYS A 590 -43.57 5.28 12.14
C LYS A 590 -42.13 4.83 11.92
N LEU A 591 -41.25 5.82 11.73
CA LEU A 591 -39.84 5.60 11.48
C LEU A 591 -39.05 6.02 12.72
N THR A 592 -38.15 5.16 13.17
CA THR A 592 -37.15 5.49 14.19
C THR A 592 -35.78 5.39 13.56
N THR A 593 -34.99 6.46 13.63
CA THR A 593 -33.59 6.44 13.19
C THR A 593 -32.67 6.36 14.39
N GLY A 594 -31.73 5.42 14.38
CA GLY A 594 -30.68 5.30 15.40
C GLY A 594 -29.36 5.82 14.85
N LEU A 595 -28.65 6.64 15.63
CA LEU A 595 -27.27 7.03 15.38
C LEU A 595 -26.38 6.45 16.47
N GLN A 596 -25.18 6.01 16.10
CA GLN A 596 -24.14 5.66 17.06
C GLN A 596 -22.88 6.48 16.78
N SER A 597 -22.38 7.18 17.80
CA SER A 597 -21.09 7.87 17.75
C SER A 597 -19.92 6.91 18.01
N SER A 598 -18.72 7.36 17.65
CA SER A 598 -17.47 6.62 17.81
C SER A 598 -17.15 6.23 19.27
N ASP A 599 -17.65 7.00 20.24
CA ASP A 599 -17.56 6.74 21.68
C ASP A 599 -18.71 5.86 22.23
N ARG A 600 -19.49 5.25 21.33
CA ARG A 600 -20.60 4.32 21.64
C ARG A 600 -21.83 4.96 22.29
N GLN A 601 -21.97 6.28 22.28
CA GLN A 601 -23.24 6.92 22.62
C GLN A 601 -24.25 6.65 21.51
N ARG A 602 -25.51 6.38 21.88
CA ARG A 602 -26.59 6.16 20.91
C ARG A 602 -27.67 7.20 21.03
N PHE A 603 -28.18 7.59 19.86
CA PHE A 603 -29.16 8.65 19.71
C PHE A 603 -30.27 8.21 18.80
N GLU A 604 -31.47 8.68 19.07
CA GLU A 604 -32.65 8.37 18.28
C GLU A 604 -33.38 9.65 17.86
N ALA A 605 -33.92 9.61 16.64
CA ALA A 605 -34.93 10.54 16.17
C ALA A 605 -36.12 9.74 15.61
N ARG A 606 -37.32 10.27 15.78
CA ARG A 606 -38.55 9.63 15.32
C ARG A 606 -39.24 10.51 14.30
N PHE A 607 -39.77 9.88 13.27
CA PHE A 607 -40.46 10.53 12.16
C PHE A 607 -41.79 9.83 11.89
N THR A 608 -42.77 10.61 11.43
CA THR A 608 -44.03 10.07 10.92
C THR A 608 -44.04 10.29 9.40
N TYR A 609 -44.28 9.21 8.66
CA TYR A 609 -44.56 9.26 7.23
C TYR A 609 -46.08 9.17 7.05
N ASP A 610 -46.66 10.19 6.44
CA ASP A 610 -48.10 10.38 6.29
C ASP A 610 -48.52 10.62 4.83
N ARG A 611 -47.58 10.98 3.95
CA ARG A 611 -47.83 11.21 2.52
C ARG A 611 -47.75 9.92 1.70
N VAL A 612 -48.74 9.06 1.88
CA VAL A 612 -48.84 7.74 1.21
C VAL A 612 -48.60 7.84 -0.30
N GLY A 613 -47.72 6.99 -0.82
CA GLY A 613 -47.34 6.94 -2.23
C GLY A 613 -46.34 8.01 -2.70
N GLU A 614 -46.11 9.07 -1.92
CA GLU A 614 -45.18 10.15 -2.27
C GLU A 614 -43.78 9.93 -1.68
N LEU A 615 -42.78 10.57 -2.28
CA LEU A 615 -41.45 10.62 -1.69
C LEU A 615 -41.38 11.78 -0.68
N GLN A 616 -41.19 11.45 0.60
CA GLN A 616 -41.12 12.40 1.71
C GLN A 616 -39.71 12.46 2.28
N GLU A 617 -39.13 13.65 2.36
CA GLU A 617 -37.79 13.87 2.91
C GLU A 617 -37.81 14.07 4.43
N PHE A 618 -36.81 13.53 5.11
CA PHE A 618 -36.55 13.62 6.53
C PHE A 618 -35.12 14.09 6.79
N ALA A 619 -34.91 14.78 7.90
CA ALA A 619 -33.61 15.26 8.35
C ALA A 619 -33.38 14.85 9.81
N ILE A 620 -32.31 14.10 10.04
CA ILE A 620 -31.81 13.74 11.37
C ILE A 620 -30.87 14.86 11.82
N PRO A 621 -31.25 15.68 12.81
CA PRO A 621 -30.39 16.76 13.29
C PRO A 621 -29.20 16.16 14.04
N LEU A 622 -27.99 16.68 13.79
CA LEU A 622 -26.77 16.25 14.49
C LEU A 622 -26.42 17.17 15.68
N ASP A 623 -27.41 17.92 16.17
CA ASP A 623 -27.34 18.59 17.48
C ASP A 623 -27.91 17.64 18.53
N SER A 624 -27.08 17.21 19.50
CA SER A 624 -27.46 16.26 20.54
C SER A 624 -28.67 16.72 21.35
N ARG A 625 -28.94 18.03 21.46
CA ARG A 625 -30.12 18.56 22.16
C ARG A 625 -31.43 18.27 21.44
N LYS A 626 -31.37 17.92 20.15
CA LYS A 626 -32.51 17.59 19.30
C LYS A 626 -32.70 16.07 19.11
N LEU A 627 -31.85 15.26 19.74
CA LEU A 627 -31.87 13.81 19.66
C LEU A 627 -32.17 13.20 21.04
N MET A 628 -32.88 12.07 21.06
CA MET A 628 -33.08 11.31 22.29
C MET A 628 -31.88 10.39 22.54
N GLY A 629 -31.08 10.66 23.57
CA GLY A 629 -29.93 9.81 23.94
C GLY A 629 -30.31 8.62 24.83
N PHE A 630 -29.90 7.40 24.47
CA PHE A 630 -30.19 6.16 25.21
C PHE A 630 -28.99 5.19 25.21
N GLY A 631 -28.59 4.71 26.39
CA GLY A 631 -27.41 3.85 26.55
C GLY A 631 -26.07 4.57 26.30
N GLY A 632 -25.02 4.19 27.06
CA GLY A 632 -23.75 4.93 27.06
C GLY A 632 -23.77 6.19 27.95
N GLY A 633 -22.59 6.82 28.13
CA GLY A 633 -22.25 7.81 29.16
C GLY A 633 -23.00 9.15 29.18
N ASP A 634 -22.31 10.27 28.92
CA ASP A 634 -22.81 11.66 29.10
C ASP A 634 -23.91 12.13 28.13
N LYS A 635 -24.36 11.28 27.18
CA LYS A 635 -25.37 11.60 26.16
C LYS A 635 -25.02 12.80 25.28
N ILE A 636 -23.74 13.07 25.08
CA ILE A 636 -23.26 14.08 24.13
C ILE A 636 -22.94 13.40 22.80
N LEU A 637 -23.53 13.89 21.70
CA LEU A 637 -23.22 13.36 20.36
C LEU A 637 -21.80 13.78 20.00
N ARG A 638 -20.88 12.82 20.03
CA ARG A 638 -19.49 13.03 19.59
C ARG A 638 -19.30 12.54 18.17
N PHE A 639 -18.35 13.16 17.49
CA PHE A 639 -17.98 12.78 16.13
C PHE A 639 -16.71 11.92 16.15
N PRO A 640 -16.53 11.00 15.19
CA PRO A 640 -17.46 10.75 14.09
C PRO A 640 -18.73 9.99 14.51
N VAL A 641 -19.84 10.23 13.80
CA VAL A 641 -21.00 9.32 13.83
C VAL A 641 -20.69 8.16 12.89
N VAL A 642 -20.73 6.94 13.41
CA VAL A 642 -20.19 5.74 12.75
C VAL A 642 -21.24 4.76 12.24
N SER A 643 -22.50 4.93 12.65
CA SER A 643 -23.59 4.05 12.22
C SER A 643 -24.92 4.80 12.19
N LEU A 644 -25.72 4.49 11.17
CA LEU A 644 -27.10 4.93 10.99
C LEU A 644 -28.01 3.72 10.84
N MET A 645 -29.05 3.68 11.65
CA MET A 645 -30.14 2.72 11.59
C MET A 645 -31.42 3.46 11.19
N ILE A 646 -32.25 2.85 10.35
CA ILE A 646 -33.64 3.26 10.12
C ILE A 646 -34.54 2.06 10.39
N ARG A 647 -35.53 2.22 11.26
CA ARG A 647 -36.45 1.19 11.72
C ARG A 647 -37.89 1.60 11.42
N VAL A 648 -38.66 0.71 10.79
CA VAL A 648 -40.13 0.73 10.76
C VAL A 648 -40.65 0.03 12.00
N GLN A 649 -41.53 0.66 12.77
CA GLN A 649 -42.09 0.10 14.00
C GLN A 649 -43.50 -0.47 13.79
N ASN A 650 -43.76 -1.64 14.39
CA ASN A 650 -45.09 -2.24 14.50
C ASN A 650 -45.91 -1.51 15.57
N GLU A 651 -46.55 -0.41 15.18
CA GLU A 651 -47.49 0.37 15.99
C GLU A 651 -48.91 0.32 15.39
N ALA A 652 -49.91 0.82 16.11
CA ALA A 652 -51.34 0.67 15.78
C ALA A 652 -51.73 1.06 14.34
N ASP A 653 -51.03 2.04 13.76
CA ASP A 653 -51.30 2.56 12.41
C ASP A 653 -50.38 1.98 11.32
N THR A 654 -49.46 1.08 11.69
CA THR A 654 -48.55 0.43 10.73
C THR A 654 -49.18 -0.86 10.22
N PRO A 655 -49.27 -1.10 8.91
CA PRO A 655 -49.82 -2.33 8.36
C PRO A 655 -49.12 -3.58 8.89
N ALA A 656 -49.85 -4.70 8.97
CA ALA A 656 -49.26 -5.98 9.31
C ALA A 656 -48.22 -6.44 8.27
N THR A 657 -48.35 -6.05 7.00
CA THR A 657 -47.34 -6.31 5.96
C THR A 657 -47.18 -5.09 5.07
N GLY A 658 -45.99 -4.89 4.53
CA GLY A 658 -45.77 -3.75 3.63
C GLY A 658 -44.37 -3.62 3.07
N GLU A 659 -44.23 -2.63 2.21
CA GLU A 659 -42.97 -2.26 1.57
C GLU A 659 -42.66 -0.77 1.85
N VAL A 660 -41.39 -0.48 2.12
CA VAL A 660 -40.88 0.87 2.27
C VAL A 660 -39.62 1.05 1.42
N PHE A 661 -39.62 2.08 0.58
CA PHE A 661 -38.48 2.48 -0.23
C PHE A 661 -37.79 3.68 0.42
N ILE A 662 -36.47 3.60 0.61
CA ILE A 662 -35.65 4.63 1.26
C ILE A 662 -34.52 5.04 0.31
N THR A 663 -34.35 6.33 0.05
CA THR A 663 -33.38 6.87 -0.92
C THR A 663 -32.90 8.27 -0.51
N GLY A 664 -32.09 8.94 -1.35
CA GLY A 664 -31.77 10.36 -1.23
C GLY A 664 -30.90 10.73 -0.03
N PHE A 665 -30.06 9.80 0.45
CA PHE A 665 -29.17 10.01 1.59
C PHE A 665 -28.12 11.09 1.29
N ARG A 666 -27.96 12.07 2.20
CA ARG A 666 -26.92 13.13 2.10
C ARG A 666 -26.62 13.77 3.47
N ILE A 667 -25.47 14.42 3.61
CA ILE A 667 -25.08 15.17 4.80
C ILE A 667 -25.06 16.66 4.50
N GLU A 668 -25.67 17.44 5.40
CA GLU A 668 -25.74 18.90 5.36
C GLU A 668 -24.73 19.53 6.31
#